data_AF-A0A6A4ZWF4-F1
#
_entry.id   AF-A0A6A4ZWF4-F1
#
_cell.length_a   1.000
_cell.length_b   1.000
_cell.length_c   1.000
_cell.angle_alpha   90.00
_cell.angle_beta   90.00
_cell.angle_gamma   90.00
#
_symmetry.space_group_name_H-M   'P 1'
#
loop_
_entity.id
_entity.type
_entity.pdbx_description
1 polymer ?
#
loop_
_entity_poly.entity_id
_entity_poly.type
_entity_poly.pdbx_seq_one_letter_code
_entity_poly.pdbx_strand_id
1 'polypeptide(L)'
;LDLTANRYGIAKDYSNFYTPLQVSTTYTRSVVTEYTHDLRGIIPSLMLYTTPTNVQTQFCWVDFNRTWEVAHTDARQARCYARYKDNGAVYWESLCRLIDWNAWLVASQSNFDTAIGNTLRQTAAGYQWLNQTAYGYKNLDAEVAYWVSMGVTKYEIQFTNSYTWGVSEMISVTNAFGGSQSISIKRVTSASRGAMWTTDKLSWGPWNDYILSRGYGVSFIRSDPTNQRFAWPCDYADYVANPATYDCQPCNLPWNPDPGNCDVPDFEWLMGLPQTPNVVLTHNYMGQIGSIDAFSKLTPPSLRTLFATFQDAVASLMQTNDGFNSVMMLIPSQSADPVPASWQGGQLEYLGGDPTCLTRSAMPYVQSSFAFDVACATQQRNTILLHKLNVLFAIVASGVHSPNALIQLCSLCPTKASACTSVVTTAATAWTLFSQAAPEIDALKSQIQAAIQDLDAQAISIIQYAVNYTTTVGSSSGSSGSNSGNPNSVFLQQQLVSIAPAQWNFFGWLYMYDWVQGTREVVSFEGDVTTLMLMSDPYTPNINQAQALEVPQSACQYLWVVSAMVSTFLVVVWVLVLAYSLLLRGRIVGRNLFQFNRIAGSVWVGRPLLLVRGMTAIILLSTSPIQFVTNNGYARFEFQPRTFIETMVVSGEAMWITYVINDVLLVLNRHSQPHFAPISTWLGWFLYVIIDASSPYKVETNIDRKCVINVSGRQVACVSGTVKIGDLHRAMCFAVIQIACIIAAYFLAKLWDHFQKRRPGSSINGHLLLSGTATAFLNKGFAHHGEWTIDRASCVMCGLLTYRDYVFDLKLWLLVEEKDTDHVKWGMKTFPQPDLNVGSESKPVAVSPHDNPKRLNRAMAVVGLLYMCASIVGS
;
A
#
# COMPACT_ATOMS: atom_id res chain seq x y z
N LEU A 1 -12.50 1.99 7.85
CA LEU A 1 -12.75 3.14 6.95
C LEU A 1 -13.89 2.77 6.00
N ASP A 2 -14.72 3.72 5.60
CA ASP A 2 -15.77 3.51 4.58
C ASP A 2 -15.22 3.89 3.21
N LEU A 3 -14.81 2.89 2.42
CA LEU A 3 -14.22 3.08 1.09
C LEU A 3 -15.22 3.68 0.08
N THR A 4 -16.51 3.73 0.42
CA THR A 4 -17.58 4.20 -0.48
C THR A 4 -18.00 5.65 -0.25
N ALA A 5 -17.42 6.31 0.76
CA ALA A 5 -17.67 7.72 1.05
C ALA A 5 -17.11 8.65 -0.03
N ASN A 6 -17.86 9.73 -0.33
CA ASN A 6 -17.50 10.70 -1.38
C ASN A 6 -16.09 11.30 -1.21
N ARG A 7 -15.64 11.51 0.03
CA ARG A 7 -14.30 12.05 0.32
C ARG A 7 -13.13 11.25 -0.26
N TYR A 8 -13.32 9.97 -0.58
CA TYR A 8 -12.29 9.12 -1.19
C TYR A 8 -12.33 9.10 -2.73
N GLY A 9 -13.18 9.93 -3.35
CA GLY A 9 -13.19 10.08 -4.80
C GLY A 9 -11.89 10.72 -5.31
N ILE A 10 -11.37 10.18 -6.41
CA ILE A 10 -10.11 10.64 -7.02
C ILE A 10 -10.40 11.22 -8.40
N ALA A 11 -9.93 12.43 -8.67
CA ALA A 11 -9.98 13.05 -9.99
C ALA A 11 -9.00 12.38 -10.96
N LYS A 12 -9.38 11.22 -11.49
CA LYS A 12 -8.54 10.43 -12.39
C LYS A 12 -9.42 9.59 -13.32
N ASP A 13 -9.02 9.54 -14.57
CA ASP A 13 -9.68 8.70 -15.58
C ASP A 13 -9.13 7.27 -15.53
N TYR A 14 -10.03 6.32 -15.30
CA TYR A 14 -9.77 4.88 -15.27
C TYR A 14 -10.40 4.15 -16.48
N SER A 15 -10.94 4.87 -17.46
CA SER A 15 -11.55 4.27 -18.67
C SER A 15 -10.51 3.73 -19.66
N ASN A 16 -9.26 4.22 -19.58
CA ASN A 16 -8.16 3.82 -20.44
C ASN A 16 -7.32 2.68 -19.85
N PHE A 17 -6.73 1.85 -20.71
CA PHE A 17 -5.86 0.74 -20.31
C PHE A 17 -4.58 1.18 -19.59
N TYR A 18 -4.18 2.45 -19.75
CA TYR A 18 -3.02 3.03 -19.10
C TYR A 18 -3.44 3.85 -17.88
N THR A 19 -3.35 3.24 -16.69
CA THR A 19 -3.65 3.91 -15.43
C THR A 19 -2.40 3.95 -14.54
N PRO A 20 -1.50 4.94 -14.71
CA PRO A 20 -0.23 4.98 -14.00
C PRO A 20 -0.42 5.24 -12.50
N LEU A 21 0.28 4.50 -11.65
CA LEU A 21 0.38 4.79 -10.21
C LEU A 21 1.52 5.79 -10.01
N GLN A 22 1.18 7.01 -9.61
CA GLN A 22 2.18 8.04 -9.29
C GLN A 22 2.66 7.85 -7.87
N VAL A 23 3.97 7.63 -7.72
CA VAL A 23 4.64 7.49 -6.43
C VAL A 23 5.55 8.69 -6.21
N SER A 24 5.25 9.49 -5.20
CA SER A 24 6.13 10.58 -4.78
C SER A 24 7.55 10.05 -4.51
N THR A 25 8.56 10.77 -5.00
CA THR A 25 9.98 10.46 -4.78
C THR A 25 10.42 10.72 -3.34
N THR A 26 9.70 11.55 -2.59
CA THR A 26 9.97 11.85 -1.17
C THR A 26 9.37 10.78 -0.25
N TYR A 27 8.41 9.99 -0.75
CA TYR A 27 7.68 9.00 0.03
C TYR A 27 8.60 8.03 0.79
N THR A 28 9.61 7.47 0.12
CA THR A 28 10.50 6.50 0.79
C THR A 28 11.29 7.16 1.92
N ARG A 29 11.77 8.40 1.72
CA ARG A 29 12.52 9.14 2.74
C ARG A 29 11.63 9.51 3.92
N SER A 30 10.39 9.93 3.69
CA SER A 30 9.46 10.24 4.78
C SER A 30 9.13 9.00 5.62
N VAL A 31 8.96 7.83 4.99
CA VAL A 31 8.78 6.56 5.72
C VAL A 31 10.02 6.21 6.54
N VAL A 32 11.23 6.36 6.00
CA VAL A 32 12.47 6.13 6.76
C VAL A 32 12.54 7.05 7.99
N THR A 33 12.21 8.33 7.83
CA THR A 33 12.20 9.31 8.93
C THR A 33 11.17 8.98 10.02
N GLU A 34 9.99 8.48 9.63
CA GLU A 34 8.91 8.10 10.56
C GLU A 34 9.28 6.91 11.47
N TYR A 35 10.11 5.99 10.99
CA TYR A 35 10.47 4.75 11.69
C TYR A 35 11.78 4.82 12.49
N THR A 36 12.40 6.01 12.61
CA THR A 36 13.70 6.18 13.30
C THR A 36 13.70 5.76 14.77
N HIS A 37 12.56 5.75 15.44
CA HIS A 37 12.42 5.33 16.84
C HIS A 37 12.20 3.81 17.02
N ASP A 38 12.00 3.05 15.95
CA ASP A 38 11.81 1.59 16.01
C ASP A 38 13.16 0.85 16.04
N LEU A 39 13.85 0.92 17.18
CA LEU A 39 15.14 0.24 17.37
C LEU A 39 15.02 -1.28 17.17
N ARG A 40 13.88 -1.89 17.49
CA ARG A 40 13.66 -3.33 17.31
C ARG A 40 13.62 -3.72 15.83
N GLY A 41 13.02 -2.87 14.99
CA GLY A 41 13.03 -3.04 13.53
C GLY A 41 14.38 -2.71 12.90
N ILE A 42 15.09 -1.70 13.41
CA ILE A 42 16.32 -1.18 12.80
C ILE A 42 17.54 -2.05 13.10
N ILE A 43 17.76 -2.46 14.35
CA ILE A 43 18.98 -3.20 14.77
C ILE A 43 19.24 -4.45 13.90
N PRO A 44 18.25 -5.32 13.60
CA PRO A 44 18.47 -6.45 12.70
C PRO A 44 18.96 -6.06 11.30
N SER A 45 18.55 -4.89 10.79
CA SER A 45 19.04 -4.39 9.50
C SER A 45 20.47 -3.86 9.57
N LEU A 46 20.90 -3.35 10.73
CA LEU A 46 22.26 -2.86 10.94
C LEU A 46 23.27 -4.00 11.01
N MET A 47 22.87 -5.17 11.50
CA MET A 47 23.69 -6.39 11.48
C MET A 47 24.07 -6.86 10.06
N LEU A 48 23.38 -6.36 9.03
CA LEU A 48 23.69 -6.65 7.63
C LEU A 48 24.85 -5.79 7.07
N TYR A 49 25.37 -4.83 7.84
CA TYR A 49 26.58 -4.11 7.45
C TYR A 49 27.82 -4.99 7.65
N THR A 50 28.76 -4.91 6.72
CA THR A 50 30.08 -5.57 6.82
C THR A 50 31.16 -4.66 7.42
N THR A 51 30.91 -3.35 7.45
CA THR A 51 31.82 -2.34 8.00
C THR A 51 31.01 -1.18 8.58
N PRO A 52 31.43 -0.62 9.72
CA PRO A 52 30.78 0.53 10.34
C PRO A 52 30.95 1.82 9.52
N THR A 53 31.86 1.84 8.53
CA THR A 53 32.09 3.00 7.65
C THR A 53 31.07 3.16 6.51
N ASN A 54 30.20 2.18 6.28
CA ASN A 54 29.23 2.20 5.17
C ASN A 54 27.92 2.95 5.49
N VAL A 55 27.72 3.36 6.75
CA VAL A 55 26.59 4.20 7.13
C VAL A 55 26.82 5.64 6.66
N GLN A 56 25.76 6.29 6.21
CA GLN A 56 25.79 7.69 5.80
C GLN A 56 25.50 8.55 7.04
N THR A 57 26.57 8.86 7.78
CA THR A 57 26.51 9.64 9.01
C THR A 57 27.82 10.41 9.21
N GLN A 58 27.81 11.32 10.17
CA GLN A 58 29.01 11.90 10.76
C GLN A 58 29.03 11.53 12.24
N PHE A 59 30.05 10.79 12.67
CA PHE A 59 30.12 10.33 14.05
C PHE A 59 30.40 11.49 15.01
N CYS A 60 29.85 11.39 16.21
CA CYS A 60 30.08 12.32 17.31
C CYS A 60 30.92 11.66 18.42
N TRP A 61 30.75 10.35 18.63
CA TRP A 61 31.48 9.60 19.64
C TRP A 61 31.87 8.19 19.18
N VAL A 62 32.90 7.64 19.80
CA VAL A 62 33.26 6.23 19.65
C VAL A 62 32.29 5.34 20.43
N ASP A 63 31.98 5.73 21.67
CA ASP A 63 31.24 4.92 22.64
C ASP A 63 29.94 5.57 23.10
N PHE A 64 28.97 4.76 23.54
CA PHE A 64 27.69 5.25 24.06
C PHE A 64 27.84 6.06 25.35
N ASN A 65 28.92 5.85 26.11
CA ASN A 65 29.21 6.64 27.30
C ASN A 65 29.80 8.03 26.96
N ARG A 66 30.05 8.31 25.66
CA ARG A 66 30.55 9.59 25.15
C ARG A 66 31.92 9.95 25.73
N THR A 67 32.74 8.94 26.02
CA THR A 67 34.08 9.08 26.59
C THR A 67 35.06 9.61 25.54
N TRP A 68 34.93 9.16 24.29
CA TRP A 68 35.81 9.56 23.19
C TRP A 68 35.03 10.30 22.11
N GLU A 69 35.30 11.60 22.02
CA GLU A 69 34.71 12.51 21.03
C GLU A 69 35.44 12.45 19.69
N VAL A 70 34.69 12.54 18.58
CA VAL A 70 35.27 12.41 17.22
C VAL A 70 34.74 13.41 16.18
N ALA A 71 33.91 14.39 16.57
CA ALA A 71 33.41 15.36 15.58
C ALA A 71 34.52 16.27 15.02
N HIS A 72 34.42 16.61 13.74
CA HIS A 72 35.44 17.38 13.00
C HIS A 72 35.72 18.79 13.54
N THR A 73 34.73 19.45 14.12
CA THR A 73 34.84 20.82 14.66
C THR A 73 34.36 20.88 16.11
N ASP A 74 34.88 21.83 16.89
CA ASP A 74 34.43 22.10 18.26
C ASP A 74 32.93 22.45 18.32
N ALA A 75 32.47 23.30 17.40
CA ALA A 75 31.07 23.70 17.30
C ALA A 75 30.15 22.51 16.98
N ARG A 76 30.56 21.61 16.08
CA ARG A 76 29.82 20.38 15.80
C ARG A 76 29.79 19.45 17.02
N GLN A 77 30.90 19.30 17.73
CA GLN A 77 30.91 18.48 18.95
C GLN A 77 29.95 19.02 20.01
N ALA A 78 29.90 20.36 20.20
CA ALA A 78 28.92 20.99 21.06
C ALA A 78 27.48 20.74 20.58
N ARG A 79 27.23 20.82 19.27
CA ARG A 79 25.93 20.49 18.66
C ARG A 79 25.54 19.03 18.89
N CYS A 80 26.49 18.09 18.79
CA CYS A 80 26.27 16.68 19.11
C CYS A 80 25.69 16.51 20.52
N TYR A 81 26.29 17.14 21.53
CA TYR A 81 25.78 17.10 22.91
C TYR A 81 24.41 17.76 23.07
N ALA A 82 24.13 18.82 22.32
CA ALA A 82 22.87 19.52 22.38
C ALA A 82 21.72 18.75 21.71
N ARG A 83 21.98 18.02 20.61
CA ARG A 83 20.92 17.55 19.70
C ARG A 83 20.94 16.06 19.34
N TYR A 84 22.06 15.35 19.45
CA TYR A 84 22.21 14.02 18.84
C TYR A 84 22.49 12.88 19.85
N LYS A 85 22.53 13.15 21.15
CA LYS A 85 22.86 12.14 22.18
C LYS A 85 21.95 10.92 22.17
N ASP A 86 20.70 11.09 21.76
CA ASP A 86 19.70 10.04 21.71
C ASP A 86 19.71 9.27 20.37
N ASN A 87 20.55 9.68 19.41
CA ASN A 87 20.64 9.10 18.08
C ASN A 87 21.79 8.08 17.97
N GLY A 88 21.46 6.80 17.88
CA GLY A 88 22.43 5.71 17.74
C GLY A 88 23.31 5.84 16.48
N ALA A 89 22.84 6.52 15.43
CA ALA A 89 23.57 6.67 14.18
C ALA A 89 24.82 7.56 14.27
N VAL A 90 25.02 8.30 15.37
CA VAL A 90 26.23 9.13 15.58
C VAL A 90 27.26 8.48 16.50
N TYR A 91 27.10 7.19 16.83
CA TYR A 91 28.00 6.41 17.67
C TYR A 91 28.66 5.27 16.89
N TRP A 92 29.99 5.15 16.92
CA TRP A 92 30.68 3.99 16.33
C TRP A 92 30.26 2.68 17.00
N GLU A 93 30.13 2.69 18.33
CA GLU A 93 29.72 1.54 19.14
C GLU A 93 28.44 0.88 18.62
N SER A 94 27.50 1.65 18.07
CA SER A 94 26.24 1.11 17.54
C SER A 94 26.45 0.03 16.48
N LEU A 95 27.32 0.27 15.50
CA LEU A 95 27.63 -0.70 14.43
C LEU A 95 28.71 -1.67 14.86
N CYS A 96 29.74 -1.19 15.56
CA CYS A 96 30.85 -2.00 16.04
C CYS A 96 30.41 -3.20 16.90
N ARG A 97 29.32 -3.05 17.67
CA ARG A 97 28.75 -4.15 18.47
C ARG A 97 27.99 -5.20 17.65
N LEU A 98 27.53 -4.84 16.45
CA LEU A 98 26.58 -5.61 15.65
C LEU A 98 27.22 -6.37 14.47
N ILE A 99 28.32 -5.84 13.93
CA ILE A 99 29.03 -6.45 12.80
C ILE A 99 29.88 -7.67 13.25
N ASP A 100 30.32 -8.47 12.28
CA ASP A 100 31.39 -9.45 12.51
C ASP A 100 32.73 -8.72 12.70
N TRP A 101 33.06 -8.45 13.96
CA TRP A 101 34.24 -7.69 14.36
C TRP A 101 35.55 -8.31 13.84
N ASN A 102 35.68 -9.64 13.89
CA ASN A 102 36.89 -10.33 13.46
C ASN A 102 37.07 -10.23 11.95
N ALA A 103 36.01 -10.51 11.18
CA ALA A 103 36.05 -10.40 9.72
C ALA A 103 36.33 -8.96 9.28
N TRP A 104 35.74 -7.97 9.96
CA TRP A 104 35.98 -6.56 9.68
C TRP A 104 37.43 -6.14 9.97
N LEU A 105 38.01 -6.54 11.10
CA LEU A 105 39.39 -6.21 11.45
C LEU A 105 40.39 -6.79 10.45
N VAL A 106 40.19 -8.01 9.94
CA VAL A 106 41.06 -8.59 8.89
C VAL A 106 41.21 -7.64 7.69
N ALA A 107 40.15 -6.94 7.32
CA ALA A 107 40.17 -5.98 6.21
C ALA A 107 40.56 -4.56 6.61
N SER A 108 40.29 -4.14 7.86
CA SER A 108 40.29 -2.72 8.25
C SER A 108 41.22 -2.37 9.41
N GLN A 109 41.95 -3.32 9.98
CA GLN A 109 42.74 -3.11 11.20
C GLN A 109 43.71 -1.94 11.11
N SER A 110 44.47 -1.81 10.02
CA SER A 110 45.43 -0.70 9.87
C SER A 110 44.74 0.67 9.90
N ASN A 111 43.57 0.80 9.26
CA ASN A 111 42.82 2.05 9.25
C ASN A 111 42.16 2.31 10.60
N PHE A 112 41.55 1.28 11.20
CA PHE A 112 40.93 1.38 12.52
C PHE A 112 41.95 1.74 13.60
N ASP A 113 43.12 1.10 13.61
CA ASP A 113 44.18 1.37 14.58
C ASP A 113 44.70 2.81 14.47
N THR A 114 44.88 3.32 13.25
CA THR A 114 45.29 4.72 13.03
C THR A 114 44.21 5.71 13.49
N ALA A 115 42.95 5.45 13.12
CA ALA A 115 41.85 6.38 13.37
C ALA A 115 41.37 6.41 14.82
N ILE A 116 41.37 5.26 15.50
CA ILE A 116 40.68 5.05 16.79
C ILE A 116 41.47 4.10 17.70
N GLY A 117 41.85 2.93 17.18
CA GLY A 117 42.31 1.79 17.97
C GLY A 117 43.58 2.04 18.78
N ASN A 118 44.57 2.75 18.22
CA ASN A 118 45.81 3.07 18.93
C ASN A 118 45.56 3.97 20.13
N THR A 119 44.73 4.99 19.98
CA THR A 119 44.33 5.88 21.08
C THR A 119 43.59 5.11 22.17
N LEU A 120 42.64 4.24 21.82
CA LEU A 120 41.91 3.44 22.80
C LEU A 120 42.84 2.53 23.63
N ARG A 121 43.86 1.95 23.00
CA ARG A 121 44.88 1.12 23.67
C ARG A 121 45.81 1.91 24.60
N GLN A 122 45.72 3.23 24.67
CA GLN A 122 46.48 4.01 25.66
C GLN A 122 45.80 4.08 27.03
N THR A 123 44.53 3.67 27.13
CA THR A 123 43.75 3.79 28.37
C THR A 123 43.13 2.45 28.80
N ALA A 124 42.98 2.24 30.10
CA ALA A 124 42.32 1.04 30.63
C ALA A 124 40.84 0.95 30.17
N ALA A 125 40.14 2.09 30.14
CA ALA A 125 38.77 2.18 29.65
C ALA A 125 38.66 1.78 28.16
N GLY A 126 39.60 2.22 27.32
CA GLY A 126 39.60 1.90 25.89
C GLY A 126 39.87 0.42 25.62
N TYR A 127 40.81 -0.20 26.35
CA TYR A 127 41.00 -1.66 26.31
C TYR A 127 39.74 -2.43 26.70
N GLN A 128 39.05 -1.98 27.75
CA GLN A 128 37.80 -2.59 28.18
C GLN A 128 36.73 -2.46 27.09
N TRP A 129 36.58 -1.28 26.48
CA TRP A 129 35.63 -1.06 25.40
C TRP A 129 35.93 -1.96 24.19
N LEU A 130 37.20 -2.08 23.77
CA LEU A 130 37.60 -2.97 22.67
C LEU A 130 37.19 -4.42 22.92
N ASN A 131 37.39 -4.92 24.15
CA ASN A 131 37.04 -6.29 24.52
C ASN A 131 35.51 -6.50 24.62
N GLN A 132 34.77 -5.51 25.11
CA GLN A 132 33.32 -5.61 25.32
C GLN A 132 32.53 -5.43 24.02
N THR A 133 32.97 -4.52 23.16
CA THR A 133 32.29 -4.16 21.91
C THR A 133 32.40 -5.25 20.85
N ALA A 134 33.58 -5.86 20.70
CA ALA A 134 33.85 -6.89 19.68
C ALA A 134 32.86 -8.07 19.69
N TYR A 135 32.27 -8.37 20.85
CA TYR A 135 31.28 -9.43 21.04
C TYR A 135 30.06 -8.94 21.82
N GLY A 136 29.70 -7.67 21.65
CA GLY A 136 28.68 -6.98 22.43
C GLY A 136 27.28 -7.55 22.20
N TYR A 137 26.92 -7.83 20.96
CA TYR A 137 25.59 -8.36 20.61
C TYR A 137 25.38 -9.79 21.16
N LYS A 138 24.28 -10.00 21.89
CA LYS A 138 23.86 -11.31 22.40
C LYS A 138 22.54 -11.77 21.80
N ASN A 139 21.53 -10.91 21.91
CA ASN A 139 20.21 -11.08 21.31
C ASN A 139 19.54 -9.70 21.19
N LEU A 140 18.48 -9.62 20.40
CA LEU A 140 17.80 -8.36 20.09
C LEU A 140 17.25 -7.66 21.34
N ASP A 141 16.63 -8.38 22.27
CA ASP A 141 16.01 -7.79 23.46
C ASP A 141 17.05 -7.16 24.39
N ALA A 142 18.15 -7.86 24.63
CA ALA A 142 19.27 -7.35 25.44
C ALA A 142 19.95 -6.15 24.78
N GLU A 143 20.13 -6.16 23.46
CA GLU A 143 20.78 -5.06 22.75
C GLU A 143 19.92 -3.80 22.74
N VAL A 144 18.61 -3.92 22.48
CA VAL A 144 17.66 -2.80 22.57
C VAL A 144 17.64 -2.24 23.99
N ALA A 145 17.59 -3.10 25.01
CA ALA A 145 17.64 -2.68 26.41
C ALA A 145 18.94 -1.95 26.75
N TYR A 146 20.07 -2.42 26.22
CA TYR A 146 21.37 -1.76 26.40
C TYR A 146 21.38 -0.37 25.78
N TRP A 147 20.95 -0.20 24.53
CA TRP A 147 20.90 1.10 23.86
C TRP A 147 20.02 2.10 24.62
N VAL A 148 18.82 1.66 25.03
CA VAL A 148 17.89 2.48 25.81
C VAL A 148 18.49 2.84 27.17
N SER A 149 19.19 1.92 27.84
CA SER A 149 19.85 2.20 29.12
C SER A 149 20.96 3.26 29.01
N MET A 150 21.54 3.42 27.82
CA MET A 150 22.54 4.44 27.51
C MET A 150 21.93 5.77 27.03
N GLY A 151 20.59 5.85 26.98
CA GLY A 151 19.86 7.03 26.52
C GLY A 151 19.71 7.12 25.00
N VAL A 152 20.04 6.06 24.26
CA VAL A 152 19.86 5.99 22.80
C VAL A 152 18.46 5.49 22.48
N THR A 153 17.61 6.34 21.91
CA THR A 153 16.19 6.08 21.68
C THR A 153 15.76 6.13 20.22
N LYS A 154 16.66 6.52 19.32
CA LYS A 154 16.40 6.54 17.87
C LYS A 154 17.66 6.18 17.08
N TYR A 155 17.49 5.83 15.82
CA TYR A 155 18.57 5.68 14.85
C TYR A 155 18.17 6.41 13.57
N GLU A 156 18.61 7.67 13.48
CA GLU A 156 18.30 8.61 12.40
C GLU A 156 19.56 8.88 11.58
N ILE A 157 19.56 8.43 10.33
CA ILE A 157 20.67 8.63 9.39
C ILE A 157 20.61 10.04 8.76
N GLN A 158 21.75 10.51 8.26
CA GLN A 158 21.83 11.81 7.57
C GLN A 158 21.10 11.76 6.23
N PHE A 159 20.48 12.89 5.86
CA PHE A 159 19.98 13.12 4.52
C PHE A 159 21.16 13.16 3.55
N THR A 160 21.16 12.23 2.60
CA THR A 160 22.20 12.08 1.59
C THR A 160 21.57 11.71 0.26
N ASN A 161 22.08 12.29 -0.81
CA ASN A 161 21.68 11.96 -2.18
C ASN A 161 22.70 11.06 -2.90
N SER A 162 23.56 10.35 -2.15
CA SER A 162 24.45 9.32 -2.69
C SER A 162 23.70 8.12 -3.28
N TYR A 163 22.52 7.79 -2.73
CA TYR A 163 21.69 6.67 -3.17
C TYR A 163 20.20 7.01 -3.11
N THR A 164 19.46 6.61 -4.14
CA THR A 164 18.00 6.56 -4.09
C THR A 164 17.57 5.36 -3.25
N TRP A 165 16.66 5.58 -2.30
CA TRP A 165 16.06 4.52 -1.49
C TRP A 165 14.94 3.81 -2.26
N GLY A 166 14.92 2.48 -2.20
CA GLY A 166 13.85 1.69 -2.78
C GLY A 166 12.68 1.49 -1.82
N VAL A 167 11.49 1.27 -2.37
CA VAL A 167 10.28 0.93 -1.60
C VAL A 167 9.52 -0.19 -2.29
N SER A 168 8.99 -1.13 -1.50
CA SER A 168 8.00 -2.11 -1.92
C SER A 168 6.84 -2.04 -0.94
N GLU A 169 5.70 -1.55 -1.40
CA GLU A 169 4.51 -1.39 -0.56
C GLU A 169 3.33 -2.12 -1.18
N MET A 170 2.62 -2.89 -0.35
CA MET A 170 1.52 -3.75 -0.75
C MET A 170 0.26 -3.49 0.09
N ILE A 171 -0.89 -3.76 -0.50
CA ILE A 171 -2.18 -3.86 0.20
C ILE A 171 -2.70 -5.29 0.08
N SER A 172 -3.29 -5.81 1.16
CA SER A 172 -3.83 -7.16 1.19
C SER A 172 -5.34 -7.13 0.91
N VAL A 173 -5.79 -7.89 -0.08
CA VAL A 173 -7.21 -8.01 -0.43
C VAL A 173 -7.71 -9.40 -0.05
N THR A 174 -8.70 -9.47 0.83
CA THR A 174 -9.28 -10.72 1.32
C THR A 174 -10.63 -11.00 0.64
N ASN A 175 -10.78 -12.22 0.13
CA ASN A 175 -12.00 -12.69 -0.52
C ASN A 175 -12.94 -13.45 0.45
N ALA A 176 -14.12 -13.85 -0.02
CA ALA A 176 -15.13 -14.56 0.77
C ALA A 176 -14.73 -15.97 1.25
N PHE A 177 -13.62 -16.55 0.76
CA PHE A 177 -13.04 -17.79 1.27
C PHE A 177 -12.00 -17.57 2.37
N GLY A 178 -11.73 -16.31 2.74
CA GLY A 178 -10.63 -15.95 3.63
C GLY A 178 -9.25 -16.00 2.97
N GLY A 179 -9.20 -16.24 1.65
CA GLY A 179 -7.96 -16.15 0.88
C GLY A 179 -7.52 -14.69 0.74
N SER A 180 -6.24 -14.42 1.00
CA SER A 180 -5.68 -13.07 0.92
C SER A 180 -4.66 -12.97 -0.22
N GLN A 181 -4.83 -11.96 -1.06
CA GLN A 181 -3.91 -11.64 -2.15
C GLN A 181 -3.24 -10.30 -1.88
N SER A 182 -1.91 -10.25 -1.95
CA SER A 182 -1.16 -9.00 -1.87
C SER A 182 -1.08 -8.35 -3.24
N ILE A 183 -1.42 -7.07 -3.31
CA ILE A 183 -1.34 -6.23 -4.50
C ILE A 183 -0.34 -5.12 -4.22
N SER A 184 0.66 -4.99 -5.08
CA SER A 184 1.65 -3.92 -5.01
C SER A 184 1.02 -2.58 -5.37
N ILE A 185 1.24 -1.57 -4.52
CA ILE A 185 0.75 -0.20 -4.72
C ILE A 185 1.89 0.79 -4.94
N LYS A 186 3.09 0.48 -4.47
CA LYS A 186 4.32 1.26 -4.75
C LYS A 186 5.51 0.33 -4.91
N ARG A 187 6.31 0.59 -5.94
CA ARG A 187 7.57 -0.10 -6.21
C ARG A 187 8.62 0.87 -6.72
N VAL A 188 9.74 1.00 -6.03
CA VAL A 188 10.91 1.76 -6.48
C VAL A 188 12.14 0.95 -6.09
N THR A 189 13.10 0.84 -6.99
CA THR A 189 14.37 0.13 -6.74
C THR A 189 15.41 1.08 -6.16
N SER A 190 16.24 0.62 -5.23
CA SER A 190 17.38 1.41 -4.77
C SER A 190 18.45 1.49 -5.86
N ALA A 191 19.14 2.62 -5.94
CA ALA A 191 20.16 2.86 -6.96
C ALA A 191 21.24 3.83 -6.46
N SER A 192 22.49 3.59 -6.84
CA SER A 192 23.59 4.54 -6.64
C SER A 192 23.43 5.74 -7.57
N ARG A 193 23.67 6.96 -7.06
CA ARG A 193 23.65 8.18 -7.86
C ARG A 193 25.02 8.59 -8.40
N GLY A 194 26.10 7.90 -7.98
CA GLY A 194 27.45 8.10 -8.51
C GLY A 194 27.88 9.57 -8.50
N ALA A 195 28.24 10.12 -9.66
CA ALA A 195 28.67 11.50 -9.83
C ALA A 195 27.59 12.56 -9.51
N MET A 196 26.34 12.17 -9.30
CA MET A 196 25.26 13.08 -8.88
C MET A 196 25.15 13.24 -7.35
N TRP A 197 26.08 12.66 -6.58
CA TRP A 197 26.17 12.86 -5.13
C TRP A 197 26.70 14.27 -4.83
N THR A 198 25.83 15.16 -4.35
CA THR A 198 26.18 16.56 -4.01
C THR A 198 26.20 16.80 -2.51
N THR A 199 25.48 15.98 -1.73
CA THR A 199 25.50 16.06 -0.26
C THR A 199 26.85 15.69 0.37
N ASP A 200 27.82 15.22 -0.43
CA ASP A 200 29.20 14.98 0.02
C ASP A 200 29.84 16.25 0.60
N LYS A 201 29.41 17.43 0.12
CA LYS A 201 29.83 18.73 0.66
C LYS A 201 29.34 18.98 2.09
N LEU A 202 28.21 18.41 2.48
CA LEU A 202 27.70 18.54 3.84
C LEU A 202 28.39 17.51 4.75
N SER A 203 28.33 16.26 4.31
CA SER A 203 28.93 15.08 4.94
C SER A 203 29.43 14.13 3.86
N TRP A 204 30.74 13.93 3.81
CA TRP A 204 31.36 12.98 2.89
C TRP A 204 31.39 11.54 3.42
N GLY A 205 30.87 11.31 4.63
CA GLY A 205 30.72 10.00 5.28
C GLY A 205 32.01 9.37 5.85
N PRO A 206 31.88 8.35 6.72
CA PRO A 206 32.98 7.85 7.54
C PRO A 206 34.05 7.08 6.77
N TRP A 207 33.71 6.61 5.57
CA TRP A 207 34.68 5.98 4.67
C TRP A 207 35.77 6.97 4.21
N ASN A 208 35.39 8.22 3.91
CA ASN A 208 36.34 9.27 3.55
C ASN A 208 37.18 9.70 4.76
N ASP A 209 36.56 9.78 5.95
CA ASP A 209 37.30 9.97 7.20
C ASP A 209 38.40 8.90 7.28
N TYR A 210 38.05 7.62 7.23
CA TYR A 210 39.02 6.51 7.31
C TYR A 210 40.22 6.60 6.35
N ILE A 211 39.98 7.03 5.11
CA ILE A 211 41.05 7.23 4.11
C ILE A 211 41.96 8.37 4.55
N LEU A 212 41.37 9.45 5.04
CA LEU A 212 42.08 10.63 5.49
C LEU A 212 42.97 10.35 6.71
N SER A 213 42.43 9.73 7.76
CA SER A 213 43.22 9.38 8.96
C SER A 213 44.45 8.55 8.59
N ARG A 214 44.29 7.58 7.68
CA ARG A 214 45.41 6.78 7.20
C ARG A 214 46.40 7.61 6.38
N GLY A 215 45.92 8.49 5.50
CA GLY A 215 46.75 9.31 4.61
C GLY A 215 47.67 10.27 5.37
N TYR A 216 47.17 10.86 6.47
CA TYR A 216 47.92 11.81 7.29
C TYR A 216 48.50 11.21 8.58
N GLY A 217 48.15 9.97 8.92
CA GLY A 217 48.59 9.32 10.15
C GLY A 217 48.00 9.92 11.42
N VAL A 218 46.76 10.45 11.34
CA VAL A 218 46.09 11.20 12.42
C VAL A 218 44.92 10.42 13.01
N SER A 219 44.67 10.57 14.31
CA SER A 219 43.50 9.99 15.00
C SER A 219 42.26 10.89 14.85
N PHE A 220 41.05 10.32 14.86
CA PHE A 220 39.82 11.11 15.00
C PHE A 220 39.45 11.39 16.45
N ILE A 221 40.03 10.65 17.40
CA ILE A 221 39.72 10.86 18.81
C ILE A 221 40.32 12.19 19.23
N ARG A 222 39.45 13.13 19.61
CA ARG A 222 39.82 14.53 19.91
C ARG A 222 40.74 14.68 21.12
N SER A 223 40.82 13.66 21.99
CA SER A 223 41.76 13.61 23.10
C SER A 223 43.15 13.08 22.72
N ASP A 224 43.34 12.57 21.50
CA ASP A 224 44.64 12.11 21.02
C ASP A 224 45.51 13.30 20.59
N PRO A 225 46.80 13.35 20.98
CA PRO A 225 47.70 14.43 20.58
C PRO A 225 47.91 14.55 19.06
N THR A 226 47.67 13.49 18.30
CA THR A 226 47.78 13.46 16.82
C THR A 226 46.48 13.85 16.12
N ASN A 227 45.42 14.19 16.85
CA ASN A 227 44.15 14.56 16.24
C ASN A 227 44.27 15.84 15.42
N GLN A 228 43.91 15.76 14.14
CA GLN A 228 43.71 16.95 13.31
C GLN A 228 42.31 17.50 13.58
N ARG A 229 42.24 18.72 14.14
CA ARG A 229 41.00 19.48 14.11
C ARG A 229 40.88 20.13 12.74
N PHE A 230 39.82 19.85 12.01
CA PHE A 230 39.58 20.44 10.69
C PHE A 230 39.03 21.86 10.78
N ALA A 231 39.05 22.49 11.94
CA ALA A 231 38.68 23.88 12.15
C ALA A 231 39.94 24.72 12.36
N TRP A 232 39.84 26.02 12.09
CA TRP A 232 40.92 26.95 12.39
C TRP A 232 41.24 26.84 13.90
N PRO A 233 42.48 26.53 14.30
CA PRO A 233 42.80 26.24 15.69
C PRO A 233 42.72 27.47 16.61
N CYS A 234 42.55 28.67 16.04
CA CYS A 234 42.84 29.96 16.63
C CYS A 234 41.64 30.90 16.48
N ASP A 235 40.92 31.20 17.57
CA ASP A 235 39.92 32.27 17.56
C ASP A 235 40.64 33.63 17.76
N TYR A 236 40.39 34.57 16.85
CA TYR A 236 40.90 35.93 17.00
C TYR A 236 40.41 36.59 18.29
N ALA A 237 39.22 36.24 18.77
CA ALA A 237 38.71 36.71 20.05
C ALA A 237 39.57 36.22 21.23
N ASP A 238 40.07 34.98 21.19
CA ASP A 238 40.94 34.42 22.23
C ASP A 238 42.34 35.07 22.22
N TYR A 239 42.85 35.41 21.03
CA TYR A 239 44.07 36.21 20.89
C TYR A 239 43.89 37.62 21.48
N VAL A 240 42.77 38.28 21.18
CA VAL A 240 42.47 39.63 21.69
C VAL A 240 42.28 39.60 23.20
N ALA A 241 41.66 38.54 23.74
CA ALA A 241 41.42 38.39 25.17
C ALA A 241 42.74 38.18 25.96
N ASN A 242 43.68 37.38 25.45
CA ASN A 242 44.92 37.05 26.16
C ASN A 242 46.15 36.91 25.22
N PRO A 243 46.65 38.00 24.61
CA PRO A 243 47.68 37.92 23.58
C PRO A 243 49.05 37.42 24.10
N ALA A 244 49.31 37.55 25.41
CA ALA A 244 50.57 37.15 26.03
C ALA A 244 50.67 35.64 26.37
N THR A 245 49.55 34.94 26.45
CA THR A 245 49.48 33.49 26.72
C THR A 245 48.91 32.71 25.53
N TYR A 246 48.80 33.37 24.38
CA TYR A 246 48.20 32.81 23.18
C TYR A 246 49.21 31.94 22.44
N ASP A 247 49.09 30.62 22.62
CA ASP A 247 50.03 29.59 22.11
C ASP A 247 49.55 28.93 20.79
N CYS A 248 48.48 29.46 20.19
CA CYS A 248 47.94 28.91 18.96
C CYS A 248 48.74 29.42 17.75
N GLN A 249 49.79 28.70 17.36
CA GLN A 249 50.46 28.86 16.07
C GLN A 249 49.95 27.82 15.07
N PRO A 250 49.16 28.22 14.04
CA PRO A 250 48.58 27.29 13.06
C PRO A 250 49.63 26.46 12.31
N CYS A 251 50.86 26.97 12.21
CA CYS A 251 51.93 26.34 11.43
C CYS A 251 52.68 25.20 12.16
N ASN A 252 52.43 25.00 13.46
CA ASN A 252 53.14 24.01 14.27
C ASN A 252 52.30 22.74 14.44
N LEU A 253 52.98 21.59 14.58
CA LEU A 253 52.36 20.37 15.08
C LEU A 253 51.73 20.65 16.47
N PRO A 254 50.55 20.08 16.78
CA PRO A 254 49.80 19.07 16.02
C PRO A 254 48.79 19.63 15.01
N TRP A 255 48.66 20.96 14.89
CA TRP A 255 47.60 21.61 14.12
C TRP A 255 47.79 21.56 12.61
N ASN A 256 49.02 21.34 12.18
CA ASN A 256 49.38 21.24 10.79
C ASN A 256 50.28 20.03 10.55
N PRO A 257 49.87 19.07 9.71
CA PRO A 257 50.66 17.89 9.39
C PRO A 257 51.87 18.18 8.47
N ASP A 258 51.99 19.39 7.89
CA ASP A 258 53.10 19.81 7.02
C ASP A 258 53.88 21.02 7.61
N PRO A 259 54.86 20.77 8.51
CA PRO A 259 55.59 21.81 9.21
C PRO A 259 56.27 22.81 8.26
N GLY A 260 55.83 24.07 8.29
CA GLY A 260 56.34 25.15 7.42
C GLY A 260 55.33 25.69 6.40
N ASN A 261 54.21 25.00 6.18
CA ASN A 261 53.06 25.51 5.44
C ASN A 261 52.01 26.07 6.41
N CYS A 262 51.88 27.40 6.52
CA CYS A 262 50.97 28.01 7.51
C CYS A 262 49.48 27.98 7.12
N ASP A 263 49.13 27.44 5.94
CA ASP A 263 47.75 27.22 5.55
C ASP A 263 47.24 25.96 6.25
N VAL A 264 46.58 26.11 7.40
CA VAL A 264 45.95 24.95 8.06
C VAL A 264 44.85 24.42 7.14
N PRO A 265 44.83 23.10 6.85
CA PRO A 265 43.81 22.50 6.04
C PRO A 265 42.50 22.46 6.84
N ASP A 266 41.70 23.52 6.74
CA ASP A 266 40.29 23.39 7.04
C ASP A 266 39.66 22.37 6.06
N PHE A 267 38.47 21.91 6.40
CA PHE A 267 37.83 20.87 5.60
C PHE A 267 37.51 21.34 4.17
N GLU A 268 37.35 22.66 3.95
CA GLU A 268 37.12 23.25 2.65
C GLU A 268 38.37 23.19 1.76
N TRP A 269 39.54 23.51 2.32
CA TRP A 269 40.84 23.34 1.68
C TRP A 269 41.10 21.89 1.33
N LEU A 270 40.80 20.98 2.26
CA LEU A 270 41.00 19.54 2.10
C LEU A 270 40.13 18.95 0.97
N MET A 271 38.91 19.46 0.82
CA MET A 271 38.03 19.13 -0.30
C MET A 271 38.42 19.82 -1.62
N GLY A 272 39.45 20.68 -1.61
CA GLY A 272 39.88 21.44 -2.77
C GLY A 272 38.84 22.45 -3.25
N LEU A 273 38.04 23.01 -2.32
CA LEU A 273 36.98 23.93 -2.68
C LEU A 273 37.53 25.31 -3.06
N PRO A 274 37.15 25.87 -4.22
CA PRO A 274 37.53 27.23 -4.57
C PRO A 274 36.81 28.24 -3.69
N GLN A 275 37.45 29.38 -3.40
CA GLN A 275 36.87 30.49 -2.65
C GLN A 275 35.85 31.29 -3.50
N THR A 276 34.78 30.63 -3.93
CA THR A 276 33.65 31.24 -4.63
C THR A 276 32.71 31.94 -3.65
N PRO A 277 31.87 32.90 -4.10
CA PRO A 277 30.86 33.50 -3.24
C PRO A 277 29.96 32.47 -2.54
N ASN A 278 29.59 31.36 -3.21
CA ASN A 278 28.75 30.32 -2.59
C ASN A 278 29.47 29.60 -1.45
N VAL A 279 30.77 29.30 -1.59
CA VAL A 279 31.56 28.68 -0.51
C VAL A 279 31.62 29.61 0.69
N VAL A 280 32.03 30.87 0.48
CA VAL A 280 32.17 31.87 1.55
C VAL A 280 30.83 32.14 2.24
N LEU A 281 29.75 32.31 1.49
CA LEU A 281 28.42 32.55 2.07
C LEU A 281 27.88 31.32 2.80
N THR A 282 28.14 30.10 2.30
CA THR A 282 27.74 28.88 3.02
C THR A 282 28.49 28.75 4.34
N HIS A 283 29.81 28.97 4.32
CA HIS A 283 30.65 28.99 5.51
C HIS A 283 30.13 30.00 6.55
N ASN A 284 29.90 31.25 6.13
CA ASN A 284 29.54 32.34 7.03
C ASN A 284 28.14 32.22 7.63
N TYR A 285 27.18 31.65 6.90
CA TYR A 285 25.78 31.59 7.34
C TYR A 285 25.37 30.23 7.89
N MET A 286 25.88 29.12 7.35
CA MET A 286 25.58 27.78 7.84
C MET A 286 26.68 27.26 8.76
N GLY A 287 27.93 27.46 8.36
CA GLY A 287 29.11 26.94 9.04
C GLY A 287 30.01 26.19 8.06
N GLN A 288 31.13 25.71 8.60
CA GLN A 288 32.17 25.09 7.81
C GLN A 288 31.65 23.90 6.98
N ILE A 289 31.98 23.90 5.69
CA ILE A 289 31.56 22.82 4.79
C ILE A 289 32.25 21.52 5.22
N GLY A 290 31.51 20.41 5.24
CA GLY A 290 31.96 19.15 5.83
C GLY A 290 31.63 18.93 7.31
N SER A 291 31.13 19.96 8.02
CA SER A 291 30.59 19.84 9.38
C SER A 291 29.09 20.13 9.44
N ILE A 292 28.40 20.20 8.30
CA ILE A 292 26.96 20.45 8.22
C ILE A 292 26.20 19.12 8.23
N ASP A 293 25.35 18.92 9.24
CA ASP A 293 24.45 17.78 9.28
C ASP A 293 23.15 18.10 8.52
N ALA A 294 22.55 17.12 7.87
CA ALA A 294 21.30 17.27 7.13
C ALA A 294 20.27 16.22 7.57
N PHE A 295 19.05 16.63 7.92
CA PHE A 295 17.98 15.70 8.33
C PHE A 295 16.65 16.02 7.64
N SER A 296 16.03 14.99 7.05
CA SER A 296 14.66 15.09 6.53
C SER A 296 13.67 15.42 7.65
N LYS A 297 12.69 16.27 7.37
CA LYS A 297 11.65 16.64 8.35
C LYS A 297 10.28 16.17 7.88
N LEU A 298 9.54 15.59 8.81
CA LEU A 298 8.14 15.23 8.59
C LEU A 298 7.26 16.47 8.63
N THR A 299 6.16 16.42 7.89
CA THR A 299 5.13 17.47 7.97
C THR A 299 4.59 17.60 9.40
N PRO A 300 4.27 18.80 9.88
CA PRO A 300 3.61 18.97 11.19
C PRO A 300 2.24 18.28 11.23
N PRO A 301 1.82 17.70 12.37
CA PRO A 301 0.49 17.13 12.51
C PRO A 301 -0.65 18.13 12.25
N SER A 302 -0.46 19.40 12.63
CA SER A 302 -1.41 20.50 12.38
C SER A 302 -1.64 20.71 10.89
N LEU A 303 -0.55 20.79 10.11
CA LEU A 303 -0.61 20.94 8.66
C LEU A 303 -1.27 19.73 7.97
N ARG A 304 -0.96 18.50 8.41
CA ARG A 304 -1.62 17.30 7.88
C ARG A 304 -3.12 17.29 8.16
N THR A 305 -3.53 17.71 9.35
CA THR A 305 -4.95 17.77 9.75
C THR A 305 -5.70 18.82 8.92
N LEU A 306 -5.09 20.00 8.73
CA LEU A 306 -5.60 21.04 7.85
C LEU A 306 -5.78 20.54 6.42
N PHE A 307 -4.74 19.90 5.88
CA PHE A 307 -4.77 19.37 4.52
C PHE A 307 -5.84 18.29 4.33
N ALA A 308 -5.95 17.34 5.26
CA ALA A 308 -6.94 16.27 5.20
C ALA A 308 -8.38 16.82 5.24
N THR A 309 -8.64 17.78 6.14
CA THR A 309 -9.96 18.46 6.24
C THR A 309 -10.28 19.22 4.95
N PHE A 310 -9.31 19.93 4.38
CA PHE A 310 -9.48 20.62 3.10
C PHE A 310 -9.75 19.65 1.93
N GLN A 311 -8.98 18.56 1.85
CA GLN A 311 -9.12 17.57 0.79
C GLN A 311 -10.49 16.88 0.86
N ASP A 312 -10.95 16.50 2.06
CA ASP A 312 -12.26 15.91 2.29
C ASP A 312 -13.38 16.87 1.83
N ALA A 313 -13.31 18.15 2.22
CA ALA A 313 -14.28 19.17 1.84
C ALA A 313 -14.35 19.38 0.32
N VAL A 314 -13.19 19.55 -0.34
CA VAL A 314 -13.11 19.76 -1.78
C VAL A 314 -13.57 18.50 -2.55
N ALA A 315 -13.12 17.30 -2.16
CA ALA A 315 -13.51 16.06 -2.82
C ALA A 315 -15.02 15.81 -2.75
N SER A 316 -15.64 16.12 -1.59
CA SER A 316 -17.09 16.04 -1.41
C SER A 316 -17.84 17.05 -2.28
N LEU A 317 -17.44 18.34 -2.25
CA LEU A 317 -18.10 19.40 -3.01
C LEU A 317 -17.96 19.22 -4.53
N MET A 318 -16.80 18.76 -5.01
CA MET A 318 -16.58 18.49 -6.44
C MET A 318 -17.55 17.44 -7.01
N GLN A 319 -18.08 16.56 -6.18
CA GLN A 319 -19.02 15.50 -6.57
C GLN A 319 -20.50 15.85 -6.31
N THR A 320 -20.78 16.82 -5.43
CA THR A 320 -22.14 17.13 -4.95
C THR A 320 -22.66 18.50 -5.41
N ASN A 321 -21.77 19.41 -5.82
CA ASN A 321 -22.11 20.77 -6.23
C ASN A 321 -21.57 21.05 -7.64
N ASP A 322 -22.45 21.00 -8.64
CA ASP A 322 -22.10 21.21 -10.06
C ASP A 322 -21.59 22.64 -10.33
N GLY A 323 -22.10 23.64 -9.60
CA GLY A 323 -21.62 25.02 -9.69
C GLY A 323 -20.17 25.16 -9.26
N PHE A 324 -19.81 24.56 -8.11
CA PHE A 324 -18.43 24.54 -7.64
C PHE A 324 -17.52 23.73 -8.58
N ASN A 325 -17.98 22.56 -9.04
CA ASN A 325 -17.24 21.72 -9.98
C ASN A 325 -16.91 22.46 -11.28
N SER A 326 -17.92 23.07 -11.90
CA SER A 326 -17.75 23.80 -13.17
C SER A 326 -16.73 24.93 -13.07
N VAL A 327 -16.76 25.72 -11.99
CA VAL A 327 -15.77 26.79 -11.75
C VAL A 327 -14.37 26.22 -11.50
N MET A 328 -14.25 25.15 -10.70
CA MET A 328 -12.97 24.49 -10.43
C MET A 328 -12.32 23.91 -11.68
N MET A 329 -13.12 23.46 -12.65
CA MET A 329 -12.64 22.96 -13.94
C MET A 329 -12.18 24.05 -14.91
N LEU A 330 -12.61 25.31 -14.70
CA LEU A 330 -12.14 26.46 -15.47
C LEU A 330 -10.76 26.97 -15.02
N ILE A 331 -10.31 26.63 -13.81
CA ILE A 331 -9.00 27.06 -13.30
C ILE A 331 -7.88 26.34 -14.09
N PRO A 332 -7.06 27.06 -14.87
CA PRO A 332 -6.01 26.44 -15.66
C PRO A 332 -4.83 26.02 -14.79
N SER A 333 -4.06 25.03 -15.26
CA SER A 333 -2.76 24.70 -14.68
C SER A 333 -1.66 25.49 -15.40
N GLN A 334 -1.00 26.42 -14.71
CA GLN A 334 0.01 27.30 -15.29
C GLN A 334 1.20 27.46 -14.35
N SER A 335 2.40 27.61 -14.90
CA SER A 335 3.60 27.88 -14.10
C SER A 335 3.70 29.39 -13.79
N ALA A 336 4.07 29.72 -12.56
CA ALA A 336 4.42 31.06 -12.10
C ALA A 336 5.88 31.10 -11.63
N ASP A 337 6.49 32.28 -11.63
CA ASP A 337 7.88 32.52 -11.19
C ASP A 337 7.96 33.55 -10.06
N PRO A 338 7.31 33.31 -8.90
CA PRO A 338 7.29 34.29 -7.82
C PRO A 338 8.68 34.53 -7.25
N VAL A 339 9.00 35.80 -7.03
CA VAL A 339 10.24 36.28 -6.42
C VAL A 339 9.90 37.16 -5.21
N PRO A 340 10.50 36.92 -4.03
CA PRO A 340 10.26 37.77 -2.86
C PRO A 340 10.57 39.23 -3.16
N ALA A 341 9.74 40.15 -2.68
CA ALA A 341 9.91 41.59 -2.95
C ALA A 341 11.29 42.11 -2.52
N SER A 342 11.83 41.58 -1.41
CA SER A 342 13.18 41.91 -0.91
C SER A 342 14.31 41.47 -1.83
N TRP A 343 14.05 40.59 -2.77
CA TRP A 343 15.03 40.12 -3.77
C TRP A 343 14.89 40.91 -5.08
N GLN A 344 13.83 41.71 -5.24
CA GLN A 344 13.60 42.51 -6.44
C GLN A 344 14.26 43.89 -6.36
N GLY A 345 14.60 44.47 -7.52
CA GLY A 345 14.96 45.89 -7.63
C GLY A 345 16.45 46.25 -7.49
N GLY A 346 17.35 45.28 -7.32
CA GLY A 346 18.81 45.48 -7.32
C GLY A 346 19.52 44.95 -8.58
N GLN A 347 20.76 45.38 -8.82
CA GLN A 347 21.68 44.78 -9.82
C GLN A 347 22.23 43.43 -9.31
N LEU A 348 21.33 42.53 -8.87
CA LEU A 348 21.68 41.24 -8.30
C LEU A 348 21.76 40.18 -9.40
N GLU A 349 22.86 39.44 -9.41
CA GLU A 349 22.95 38.17 -10.11
C GLU A 349 22.94 37.03 -9.09
N TYR A 350 22.18 35.98 -9.38
CA TYR A 350 21.91 34.88 -8.46
C TYR A 350 22.77 33.69 -8.80
N LEU A 351 23.25 32.99 -7.77
CA LEU A 351 24.19 31.87 -7.84
C LEU A 351 23.57 30.55 -7.34
N GLY A 352 22.25 30.48 -7.11
CA GLY A 352 21.57 29.27 -6.68
C GLY A 352 21.00 29.34 -5.26
N GLY A 353 20.08 28.42 -4.95
CA GLY A 353 19.52 28.23 -3.60
C GLY A 353 19.80 26.85 -3.01
N ASP A 354 20.90 26.22 -3.44
CA ASP A 354 21.28 24.86 -3.06
C ASP A 354 22.62 24.88 -2.30
N PRO A 355 22.64 24.59 -0.98
CA PRO A 355 23.87 24.56 -0.19
C PRO A 355 24.88 23.48 -0.62
N THR A 356 24.44 22.50 -1.39
CA THR A 356 25.29 21.42 -1.92
C THR A 356 25.97 21.78 -3.23
N CYS A 357 25.64 22.93 -3.82
CA CYS A 357 26.13 23.37 -5.12
C CYS A 357 26.93 24.68 -5.04
N LEU A 358 28.24 24.51 -4.85
CA LEU A 358 29.15 25.60 -4.46
C LEU A 358 29.82 26.33 -5.63
N THR A 359 29.65 25.85 -6.87
CA THR A 359 30.39 26.35 -8.05
C THR A 359 29.46 26.76 -9.20
N ARG A 360 28.24 27.19 -8.88
CA ARG A 360 27.26 27.66 -9.87
C ARG A 360 27.66 29.03 -10.45
N SER A 361 27.28 29.26 -11.71
CA SER A 361 27.50 30.54 -12.39
C SER A 361 26.43 31.57 -12.02
N ALA A 362 26.76 32.86 -12.13
CA ALA A 362 25.83 33.95 -11.87
C ALA A 362 24.75 34.01 -12.98
N MET A 363 23.48 34.22 -12.59
CA MET A 363 22.32 34.27 -13.48
C MET A 363 21.45 35.51 -13.19
N PRO A 364 20.80 36.12 -14.19
CA PRO A 364 19.97 37.32 -14.01
C PRO A 364 18.57 37.00 -13.43
N TYR A 365 18.38 35.83 -12.82
CA TYR A 365 17.11 35.38 -12.28
C TYR A 365 17.32 34.49 -11.06
N VAL A 366 16.36 34.55 -10.12
CA VAL A 366 16.30 33.65 -8.96
C VAL A 366 16.26 32.21 -9.43
N GLN A 367 17.19 31.42 -8.94
CA GLN A 367 17.32 30.02 -9.32
C GLN A 367 16.51 29.10 -8.40
N SER A 368 16.21 27.89 -8.84
CA SER A 368 15.56 26.87 -8.01
C SER A 368 16.34 26.53 -6.74
N SER A 369 15.62 26.01 -5.74
CA SER A 369 16.22 25.55 -4.48
C SER A 369 16.94 24.21 -4.64
N PHE A 370 17.46 23.65 -3.54
CA PHE A 370 18.10 22.35 -3.54
C PHE A 370 17.13 21.25 -3.94
N ALA A 371 17.61 20.19 -4.58
CA ALA A 371 16.81 19.03 -4.90
C ALA A 371 17.64 17.77 -4.83
N PHE A 372 17.04 16.69 -4.32
CA PHE A 372 17.67 15.38 -4.20
C PHE A 372 18.22 14.85 -5.53
N ASP A 373 17.49 15.01 -6.63
CA ASP A 373 17.74 14.37 -7.93
C ASP A 373 18.43 15.26 -8.97
N VAL A 374 18.67 16.55 -8.66
CA VAL A 374 19.23 17.54 -9.60
C VAL A 374 20.75 17.64 -9.48
N ALA A 375 21.44 17.88 -10.60
CA ALA A 375 22.88 18.12 -10.63
C ALA A 375 23.20 19.62 -10.53
N CYS A 376 24.36 19.98 -9.95
CA CYS A 376 24.73 21.38 -9.76
C CYS A 376 24.91 22.21 -11.04
N ALA A 377 25.18 21.56 -12.17
CA ALA A 377 25.26 22.21 -13.48
C ALA A 377 23.88 22.66 -14.01
N THR A 378 22.79 22.14 -13.46
CA THR A 378 21.43 22.50 -13.86
C THR A 378 21.00 23.76 -13.10
N GLN A 379 21.01 24.89 -13.79
CA GLN A 379 20.60 26.18 -13.25
C GLN A 379 19.26 26.60 -13.85
N GLN A 380 18.17 26.32 -13.15
CA GLN A 380 16.80 26.63 -13.59
C GLN A 380 16.23 27.79 -12.77
N ARG A 381 15.27 28.51 -13.34
CA ARG A 381 14.53 29.57 -12.64
C ARG A 381 13.63 28.96 -11.56
N ASN A 382 13.54 29.59 -10.39
CA ASN A 382 12.56 29.22 -9.39
C ASN A 382 11.14 29.38 -9.96
N THR A 383 10.42 28.27 -10.05
CA THR A 383 9.04 28.28 -10.54
C THR A 383 8.16 27.38 -9.68
N ILE A 384 6.87 27.69 -9.67
CA ILE A 384 5.85 26.90 -9.00
C ILE A 384 4.69 26.65 -9.96
N LEU A 385 4.16 25.42 -9.97
CA LEU A 385 2.99 25.08 -10.76
C LEU A 385 1.74 25.48 -10.00
N LEU A 386 0.97 26.42 -10.54
CA LEU A 386 -0.35 26.78 -10.02
C LEU A 386 -1.40 25.86 -10.64
N HIS A 387 -2.17 25.17 -9.83
CA HIS A 387 -3.30 24.35 -10.26
C HIS A 387 -4.49 24.51 -9.30
N LYS A 388 -5.68 24.06 -9.74
CA LYS A 388 -6.95 24.28 -9.03
C LYS A 388 -6.95 23.98 -7.53
N LEU A 389 -6.28 22.90 -7.10
CA LEU A 389 -6.26 22.49 -5.70
C LEU A 389 -5.28 23.30 -4.84
N ASN A 390 -4.04 23.51 -5.30
CA ASN A 390 -3.04 24.21 -4.48
C ASN A 390 -3.35 25.71 -4.37
N VAL A 391 -3.84 26.33 -5.44
CA VAL A 391 -4.24 27.75 -5.41
C VAL A 391 -5.46 27.96 -4.51
N LEU A 392 -6.47 27.09 -4.60
CA LEU A 392 -7.62 27.19 -3.68
C LEU A 392 -7.16 27.02 -2.23
N PHE A 393 -6.30 26.04 -1.93
CA PHE A 393 -5.72 25.85 -0.60
C PHE A 393 -4.98 27.10 -0.11
N ALA A 394 -4.15 27.70 -0.96
CA ALA A 394 -3.42 28.91 -0.63
C ALA A 394 -4.34 30.12 -0.40
N ILE A 395 -5.43 30.28 -1.15
CA ILE A 395 -6.46 31.32 -0.91
C ILE A 395 -7.11 31.10 0.46
N VAL A 396 -7.49 29.85 0.78
CA VAL A 396 -8.11 29.48 2.06
C VAL A 396 -7.17 29.79 3.23
N ALA A 397 -5.91 29.33 3.13
CA ALA A 397 -4.96 29.37 4.24
C ALA A 397 -4.28 30.75 4.43
N SER A 398 -4.07 31.52 3.36
CA SER A 398 -3.44 32.85 3.44
C SER A 398 -4.37 33.95 3.96
N GLY A 399 -5.69 33.74 3.92
CA GLY A 399 -6.68 34.78 4.25
C GLY A 399 -6.83 35.86 3.17
N VAL A 400 -6.15 35.74 2.02
CA VAL A 400 -6.25 36.70 0.91
C VAL A 400 -7.37 36.27 -0.04
N HIS A 401 -8.53 36.91 0.09
CA HIS A 401 -9.75 36.48 -0.60
C HIS A 401 -10.22 37.44 -1.71
N SER A 402 -9.77 38.70 -1.69
CA SER A 402 -10.25 39.68 -2.67
C SER A 402 -9.53 39.48 -4.02
N PRO A 403 -10.27 39.48 -5.16
CA PRO A 403 -9.66 39.32 -6.47
C PRO A 403 -8.54 40.34 -6.74
N ASN A 404 -8.76 41.60 -6.37
CA ASN A 404 -7.77 42.66 -6.56
C ASN A 404 -6.47 42.38 -5.77
N ALA A 405 -6.56 41.92 -4.51
CA ALA A 405 -5.36 41.60 -3.74
C ALA A 405 -4.60 40.40 -4.34
N LEU A 406 -5.32 39.37 -4.80
CA LEU A 406 -4.71 38.22 -5.46
C LEU A 406 -3.99 38.61 -6.76
N ILE A 407 -4.57 39.51 -7.55
CA ILE A 407 -3.92 40.03 -8.77
C ILE A 407 -2.66 40.83 -8.42
N GLN A 408 -2.69 41.62 -7.34
CA GLN A 408 -1.49 42.34 -6.88
C GLN A 408 -0.36 41.38 -6.47
N LEU A 409 -0.66 40.21 -5.90
CA LEU A 409 0.37 39.20 -5.61
C LEU A 409 1.10 38.70 -6.86
N CYS A 410 0.41 38.64 -8.01
CA CYS A 410 1.01 38.23 -9.27
C CYS A 410 2.03 39.23 -9.82
N SER A 411 2.10 40.46 -9.29
CA SER A 411 3.19 41.40 -9.59
C SER A 411 4.55 40.91 -9.09
N LEU A 412 4.56 39.98 -8.13
CA LEU A 412 5.78 39.34 -7.64
C LEU A 412 6.35 38.31 -8.62
N CYS A 413 5.69 38.04 -9.75
CA CYS A 413 6.15 37.13 -10.81
C CYS A 413 6.77 37.94 -11.97
N PRO A 414 8.11 38.02 -12.11
CA PRO A 414 8.74 38.92 -13.07
C PRO A 414 8.42 38.59 -14.53
N THR A 415 8.30 37.30 -14.88
CA THR A 415 8.08 36.88 -16.28
C THR A 415 6.72 36.26 -16.53
N LYS A 416 6.04 35.77 -15.49
CA LYS A 416 4.78 35.01 -15.60
C LYS A 416 3.59 35.66 -14.88
N ALA A 417 3.60 36.97 -14.67
CA ALA A 417 2.50 37.71 -14.02
C ALA A 417 1.12 37.47 -14.68
N SER A 418 1.05 37.44 -16.02
CA SER A 418 -0.20 37.20 -16.76
C SER A 418 -0.74 35.78 -16.55
N ALA A 419 0.15 34.78 -16.57
CA ALA A 419 -0.20 33.39 -16.28
C ALA A 419 -0.71 33.25 -14.84
N CYS A 420 -0.02 33.84 -13.86
CA CYS A 420 -0.47 33.89 -12.47
C CYS A 420 -1.86 34.53 -12.35
N THR A 421 -2.06 35.69 -12.97
CA THR A 421 -3.32 36.46 -12.91
C THR A 421 -4.51 35.65 -13.42
N SER A 422 -4.34 34.91 -14.52
CA SER A 422 -5.41 34.08 -15.08
C SER A 422 -5.86 32.95 -14.14
N VAL A 423 -4.93 32.36 -13.40
CA VAL A 423 -5.23 31.29 -12.42
C VAL A 423 -5.91 31.85 -11.18
N VAL A 424 -5.34 32.89 -10.55
CA VAL A 424 -5.86 33.41 -9.28
C VAL A 424 -7.22 34.08 -9.41
N THR A 425 -7.50 34.71 -10.57
CA THR A 425 -8.81 35.33 -10.83
C THR A 425 -9.93 34.30 -10.85
N THR A 426 -9.70 33.17 -11.54
CA THR A 426 -10.66 32.05 -11.60
C THR A 426 -10.74 31.30 -10.27
N ALA A 427 -9.63 31.21 -9.54
CA ALA A 427 -9.64 30.58 -8.22
C ALA A 427 -10.38 31.42 -7.15
N ALA A 428 -10.40 32.76 -7.30
CA ALA A 428 -11.15 33.63 -6.40
C ALA A 428 -12.67 33.39 -6.48
N THR A 429 -13.21 33.07 -7.66
CA THR A 429 -14.63 32.69 -7.81
C THR A 429 -14.91 31.29 -7.27
N ALA A 430 -13.95 30.36 -7.35
CA ALA A 430 -14.09 29.07 -6.68
C ALA A 430 -14.14 29.22 -5.15
N TRP A 431 -13.34 30.13 -4.58
CA TRP A 431 -13.35 30.42 -3.15
C TRP A 431 -14.69 30.95 -2.63
N THR A 432 -15.37 31.84 -3.37
CA THR A 432 -16.67 32.36 -2.94
C THR A 432 -17.73 31.26 -2.85
N LEU A 433 -17.73 30.30 -3.77
CA LEU A 433 -18.60 29.13 -3.71
C LEU A 433 -18.19 28.16 -2.59
N PHE A 434 -16.88 27.92 -2.44
CA PHE A 434 -16.35 27.04 -1.39
C PHE A 434 -16.71 27.54 0.02
N SER A 435 -16.47 28.82 0.30
CA SER A 435 -16.74 29.43 1.61
C SER A 435 -18.23 29.44 2.00
N GLN A 436 -19.14 29.38 1.02
CA GLN A 436 -20.58 29.29 1.26
C GLN A 436 -21.08 27.85 1.42
N ALA A 437 -20.45 26.90 0.73
CA ALA A 437 -20.95 25.52 0.63
C ALA A 437 -20.20 24.52 1.52
N ALA A 438 -18.96 24.81 1.94
CA ALA A 438 -18.15 23.88 2.72
C ALA A 438 -18.59 23.84 4.20
N PRO A 439 -19.12 22.72 4.71
CA PRO A 439 -19.51 22.62 6.11
C PRO A 439 -18.32 22.65 7.08
N GLU A 440 -17.11 22.29 6.62
CA GLU A 440 -15.90 22.26 7.44
C GLU A 440 -15.21 23.64 7.60
N ILE A 441 -15.81 24.73 7.12
CA ILE A 441 -15.13 26.04 7.04
C ILE A 441 -14.65 26.57 8.39
N ASP A 442 -15.40 26.35 9.47
CA ASP A 442 -15.01 26.79 10.82
C ASP A 442 -13.89 25.93 11.40
N ALA A 443 -13.90 24.61 11.11
CA ALA A 443 -12.80 23.73 11.45
C ALA A 443 -11.51 24.17 10.73
N LEU A 444 -11.59 24.47 9.44
CA LEU A 444 -10.46 24.97 8.64
C LEU A 444 -9.85 26.23 9.24
N LYS A 445 -10.65 27.23 9.65
CA LYS A 445 -10.14 28.45 10.31
C LYS A 445 -9.30 28.15 11.54
N SER A 446 -9.79 27.28 12.42
CA SER A 446 -9.05 26.91 13.65
C SER A 446 -7.77 26.14 13.33
N GLN A 447 -7.80 25.24 12.34
CA GLN A 447 -6.66 24.44 11.92
C GLN A 447 -5.59 25.28 11.22
N ILE A 448 -5.98 26.32 10.48
CA ILE A 448 -5.04 27.29 9.88
C ILE A 448 -4.24 28.02 10.96
N GLN A 449 -4.90 28.43 12.05
CA GLN A 449 -4.22 29.09 13.17
C GLN A 449 -3.22 28.18 13.87
N ALA A 450 -3.56 26.90 14.07
CA ALA A 450 -2.61 25.92 14.61
C ALA A 450 -1.45 25.67 13.63
N ALA A 451 -1.74 25.51 12.34
CA ALA A 451 -0.73 25.25 11.33
C ALA A 451 0.23 26.44 11.15
N ILE A 452 -0.24 27.68 11.16
CA ILE A 452 0.64 28.85 11.02
C ILE A 452 1.59 29.00 12.21
N GLN A 453 1.14 28.71 13.43
CA GLN A 453 1.98 28.73 14.63
C GLN A 453 3.12 27.70 14.55
N ASP A 454 2.79 26.46 14.17
CA ASP A 454 3.79 25.39 14.01
C ASP A 454 4.79 25.71 12.87
N LEU A 455 4.31 26.26 11.76
CA LEU A 455 5.15 26.60 10.60
C LEU A 455 6.05 27.80 10.87
N ASP A 456 5.56 28.81 11.59
CA ASP A 456 6.34 29.99 11.98
C ASP A 456 7.47 29.58 12.95
N ALA A 457 7.19 28.70 13.91
CA ALA A 457 8.19 28.16 14.83
C ALA A 457 9.29 27.35 14.13
N GLN A 458 8.99 26.72 12.99
CA GLN A 458 9.98 25.99 12.19
C GLN A 458 10.79 26.88 11.24
N ALA A 459 10.35 28.11 11.00
CA ALA A 459 11.00 29.08 10.13
C ALA A 459 11.44 28.51 8.75
N ILE A 460 10.59 27.67 8.15
CA ILE A 460 10.91 27.02 6.86
C ILE A 460 11.09 28.11 5.80
N SER A 461 12.20 28.04 5.08
CA SER A 461 12.63 29.09 4.15
C SER A 461 13.18 28.56 2.84
N ILE A 462 13.30 29.47 1.89
CA ILE A 462 14.13 29.32 0.70
C ILE A 462 15.27 30.34 0.78
N ILE A 463 16.40 30.00 0.18
CA ILE A 463 17.59 30.85 0.15
C ILE A 463 18.06 31.12 -1.28
N GLN A 464 18.85 32.17 -1.46
CA GLN A 464 19.67 32.41 -2.64
C GLN A 464 21.03 32.99 -2.25
N TYR A 465 22.07 32.51 -2.91
CA TYR A 465 23.34 33.21 -2.99
C TYR A 465 23.26 34.22 -4.14
N ALA A 466 23.74 35.44 -3.92
CA ALA A 466 23.74 36.48 -4.95
C ALA A 466 25.01 37.33 -4.89
N VAL A 467 25.29 38.04 -5.97
CA VAL A 467 26.32 39.08 -6.04
C VAL A 467 25.73 40.37 -6.58
N ASN A 468 26.13 41.50 -6.01
CA ASN A 468 25.74 42.83 -6.46
C ASN A 468 26.71 43.31 -7.54
N TYR A 469 26.22 43.46 -8.76
CA TYR A 469 27.02 43.95 -9.88
C TYR A 469 26.98 45.48 -9.92
N THR A 470 27.74 46.15 -9.04
CA THR A 470 28.06 47.57 -9.29
C THR A 470 28.98 47.64 -10.50
N THR A 471 28.61 48.44 -11.51
CA THR A 471 29.27 48.60 -12.83
C THR A 471 30.68 49.21 -12.81
N THR A 472 31.50 48.88 -11.82
CA THR A 472 32.91 49.31 -11.74
C THR A 472 33.76 48.23 -11.09
N VAL A 473 34.23 47.24 -11.85
CA VAL A 473 35.51 46.60 -11.55
C VAL A 473 36.24 46.35 -12.87
N GLY A 474 37.24 47.20 -13.12
CA GLY A 474 38.35 46.82 -13.98
C GLY A 474 38.94 45.52 -13.43
N SER A 475 39.05 44.53 -14.30
CA SER A 475 39.75 43.28 -14.10
C SER A 475 40.97 43.41 -13.17
N SER A 476 40.88 42.88 -11.96
CA SER A 476 42.04 42.39 -11.22
C SER A 476 41.91 40.89 -11.04
N SER A 477 42.28 40.20 -12.11
CA SER A 477 42.83 38.85 -12.05
C SER A 477 44.00 38.80 -11.07
N GLY A 478 43.97 37.86 -10.13
CA GLY A 478 45.16 37.39 -9.43
C GLY A 478 45.45 38.04 -8.08
N SER A 479 45.08 37.34 -7.01
CA SER A 479 46.00 37.07 -5.89
C SER A 479 45.37 36.02 -4.98
N SER A 480 46.02 34.87 -4.96
CA SER A 480 45.91 33.86 -3.92
C SER A 480 46.27 34.49 -2.58
N GLY A 481 45.45 34.27 -1.55
CA GLY A 481 45.78 34.60 -0.16
C GLY A 481 45.21 35.92 0.35
N SER A 482 43.90 35.97 0.63
CA SER A 482 43.38 36.55 1.88
C SER A 482 41.89 36.21 2.04
N ASN A 483 41.48 35.87 3.26
CA ASN A 483 40.12 35.47 3.66
C ASN A 483 39.08 36.60 3.65
N SER A 484 39.25 37.63 2.82
CA SER A 484 38.25 38.68 2.66
C SER A 484 37.32 38.30 1.51
N GLY A 485 36.13 37.81 1.85
CA GLY A 485 35.07 37.53 0.89
C GLY A 485 34.86 38.70 -0.07
N ASN A 486 34.52 38.39 -1.33
CA ASN A 486 34.21 39.40 -2.33
C ASN A 486 33.11 40.34 -1.76
N PRO A 487 33.37 41.64 -1.55
CA PRO A 487 32.52 42.56 -0.80
C PRO A 487 31.11 42.76 -1.40
N ASN A 488 30.88 42.21 -2.58
CA ASN A 488 29.62 42.29 -3.30
C ASN A 488 28.71 41.06 -3.10
N SER A 489 29.11 40.06 -2.31
CA SER A 489 28.32 38.82 -2.12
C SER A 489 27.20 39.03 -1.09
N VAL A 490 25.99 38.57 -1.40
CA VAL A 490 24.77 38.75 -0.58
C VAL A 490 24.09 37.40 -0.36
N PHE A 491 23.77 37.09 0.91
CA PHE A 491 22.94 35.96 1.27
C PHE A 491 21.49 36.41 1.42
N LEU A 492 20.59 35.78 0.66
CA LEU A 492 19.17 36.10 0.66
C LEU A 492 18.39 34.94 1.28
N GLN A 493 17.51 35.23 2.21
CA GLN A 493 16.64 34.25 2.85
C GLN A 493 15.20 34.77 2.87
N GLN A 494 14.24 33.89 2.58
CA GLN A 494 12.82 34.19 2.66
C GLN A 494 12.09 33.05 3.36
N GLN A 495 11.54 33.32 4.53
CA GLN A 495 10.62 32.40 5.21
C GLN A 495 9.33 32.25 4.39
N LEU A 496 8.86 31.01 4.25
CA LEU A 496 7.71 30.70 3.40
C LEU A 496 6.40 31.17 4.02
N VAL A 497 6.17 30.83 5.30
CA VAL A 497 4.95 31.19 6.04
C VAL A 497 5.35 31.80 7.38
N SER A 498 4.79 32.97 7.69
CA SER A 498 5.02 33.68 8.96
C SER A 498 3.72 34.24 9.56
N ILE A 499 3.69 34.44 10.89
CA ILE A 499 2.50 34.98 11.59
C ILE A 499 2.22 36.44 11.20
N ALA A 500 3.26 37.25 11.01
CA ALA A 500 3.08 38.63 10.54
C ALA A 500 2.46 38.60 9.14
N PRO A 501 1.51 39.52 8.81
CA PRO A 501 0.89 39.55 7.50
C PRO A 501 1.94 39.88 6.43
N ALA A 502 2.51 38.84 5.83
CA ALA A 502 3.45 38.92 4.72
C ALA A 502 2.70 38.61 3.43
N GLN A 503 2.83 39.48 2.43
CA GLN A 503 2.29 39.22 1.09
C GLN A 503 2.79 37.88 0.52
N TRP A 504 3.98 37.44 0.94
CA TRP A 504 4.58 36.17 0.54
C TRP A 504 3.84 34.91 1.05
N ASN A 505 3.04 35.01 2.12
CA ASN A 505 2.39 33.85 2.74
C ASN A 505 1.52 33.07 1.74
N PHE A 506 0.89 33.74 0.76
CA PHE A 506 0.14 33.06 -0.30
C PHE A 506 1.01 32.05 -1.07
N PHE A 507 2.19 32.49 -1.54
CA PHE A 507 3.11 31.59 -2.23
C PHE A 507 3.67 30.54 -1.27
N GLY A 508 3.95 30.92 -0.01
CA GLY A 508 4.33 29.98 1.05
C GLY A 508 3.37 28.81 1.23
N TRP A 509 2.06 29.08 1.26
CA TRP A 509 1.04 28.03 1.38
C TRP A 509 0.97 27.09 0.16
N LEU A 510 1.38 27.54 -1.02
CA LEU A 510 1.55 26.65 -2.17
C LEU A 510 2.71 25.66 -1.95
N TYR A 511 3.85 26.13 -1.42
CA TYR A 511 4.95 25.25 -1.04
C TYR A 511 4.55 24.28 0.08
N MET A 512 3.74 24.71 1.05
CA MET A 512 3.23 23.85 2.12
C MET A 512 2.27 22.76 1.59
N TYR A 513 1.42 23.11 0.62
CA TYR A 513 0.58 22.13 -0.07
C TYR A 513 1.43 21.07 -0.76
N ASP A 514 2.46 21.50 -1.51
CA ASP A 514 3.41 20.63 -2.21
C ASP A 514 4.18 19.72 -1.24
N TRP A 515 4.54 20.21 -0.06
CA TRP A 515 5.20 19.41 0.97
C TRP A 515 4.30 18.29 1.48
N VAL A 516 3.02 18.57 1.76
CA VAL A 516 2.06 17.54 2.22
C VAL A 516 1.77 16.50 1.14
N GLN A 517 1.69 16.93 -0.13
CA GLN A 517 1.56 16.02 -1.27
C GLN A 517 2.82 15.20 -1.54
N GLY A 518 3.96 15.58 -0.95
CA GLY A 518 5.25 14.94 -1.18
C GLY A 518 5.84 15.27 -2.56
N THR A 519 5.43 16.36 -3.20
CA THR A 519 6.13 16.88 -4.39
C THR A 519 7.38 17.67 -3.99
N ARG A 520 7.43 18.20 -2.76
CA ARG A 520 8.62 18.79 -2.13
C ARG A 520 8.90 18.15 -0.78
N GLU A 521 10.10 18.36 -0.25
CA GLU A 521 10.46 17.96 1.11
C GLU A 521 11.19 19.08 1.85
N VAL A 522 11.17 19.03 3.17
CA VAL A 522 11.95 19.92 4.03
C VAL A 522 13.14 19.15 4.57
N VAL A 523 14.32 19.77 4.46
CA VAL A 523 15.56 19.28 5.07
C VAL A 523 16.10 20.35 6.00
N SER A 524 16.47 19.93 7.21
CA SER A 524 17.18 20.75 8.19
C SER A 524 18.66 20.65 7.92
N PHE A 525 19.30 21.77 7.56
CA PHE A 525 20.75 21.91 7.40
C PHE A 525 21.28 22.51 8.70
N GLU A 526 21.91 21.67 9.52
CA GLU A 526 22.35 21.96 10.88
C GLU A 526 23.87 22.15 10.89
N GLY A 527 24.32 23.38 10.65
CA GLY A 527 25.73 23.73 10.64
C GLY A 527 26.22 24.32 11.96
N ASP A 528 27.48 24.77 11.95
CA ASP A 528 28.16 25.33 13.12
C ASP A 528 27.70 26.75 13.48
N VAL A 529 27.16 27.50 12.51
CA VAL A 529 26.72 28.89 12.70
C VAL A 529 25.20 28.98 12.89
N THR A 530 24.43 28.43 11.95
CA THR A 530 22.97 28.38 12.06
C THR A 530 22.38 27.06 11.58
N THR A 531 21.14 26.81 11.99
CA THR A 531 20.31 25.76 11.41
C THR A 531 19.31 26.38 10.44
N LEU A 532 19.29 25.90 9.20
CA LEU A 532 18.37 26.35 8.17
C LEU A 532 17.41 25.22 7.78
N MET A 533 16.12 25.48 7.92
CA MET A 533 15.05 24.59 7.48
C MET A 533 14.69 24.98 6.05
N LEU A 534 15.18 24.22 5.07
CA LEU A 534 15.04 24.56 3.66
C LEU A 534 14.02 23.66 2.96
N MET A 535 13.23 24.26 2.08
CA MET A 535 12.29 23.55 1.20
C MET A 535 12.95 23.22 -0.15
N SER A 536 12.82 21.96 -0.58
CA SER A 536 13.38 21.51 -1.86
C SER A 536 12.67 22.09 -3.10
N ASP A 537 13.29 21.93 -4.26
CA ASP A 537 12.64 22.05 -5.58
C ASP A 537 11.58 20.93 -5.79
N PRO A 538 10.61 21.06 -6.72
CA PRO A 538 9.57 20.04 -6.87
C PRO A 538 10.11 18.85 -7.65
N TYR A 539 9.83 17.66 -7.13
CA TYR A 539 10.23 16.41 -7.75
C TYR A 539 9.19 15.90 -8.75
N THR A 540 9.69 15.19 -9.76
CA THR A 540 8.82 14.41 -10.65
C THR A 540 8.46 13.08 -9.99
N PRO A 541 7.18 12.66 -10.00
CA PRO A 541 6.78 11.39 -9.38
C PRO A 541 7.29 10.20 -10.19
N ASN A 542 7.64 9.12 -9.50
CA ASN A 542 7.91 7.84 -10.13
C ASN A 542 6.60 7.24 -10.67
N ILE A 543 6.62 6.78 -11.93
CA ILE A 543 5.46 6.17 -12.56
C ILE A 543 5.55 4.65 -12.47
N ASN A 544 4.63 4.05 -11.73
CA ASN A 544 4.46 2.61 -11.63
C ASN A 544 3.23 2.13 -12.41
N GLN A 545 3.24 0.84 -12.75
CA GLN A 545 2.08 0.15 -13.32
C GLN A 545 1.62 -0.95 -12.36
N ALA A 546 0.31 -1.18 -12.32
CA ALA A 546 -0.24 -2.31 -11.59
C ALA A 546 0.23 -3.62 -12.24
N GLN A 547 0.72 -4.55 -11.44
CA GLN A 547 1.21 -5.83 -11.93
C GLN A 547 0.04 -6.77 -12.22
N ALA A 548 -0.23 -7.05 -13.50
CA ALA A 548 -1.36 -7.88 -13.91
C ALA A 548 -1.32 -9.31 -13.33
N LEU A 549 -0.11 -9.84 -13.09
CA LEU A 549 0.11 -11.17 -12.49
C LEU A 549 -0.28 -11.25 -11.00
N GLU A 550 -0.44 -10.12 -10.31
CA GLU A 550 -0.86 -10.08 -8.90
C GLU A 550 -2.38 -10.18 -8.73
N VAL A 551 -3.15 -10.01 -9.82
CA VAL A 551 -4.62 -10.13 -9.81
C VAL A 551 -5.01 -11.53 -10.31
N PRO A 552 -5.51 -12.43 -9.45
CA PRO A 552 -5.88 -13.78 -9.86
C PRO A 552 -7.14 -13.75 -10.72
N GLN A 553 -6.99 -13.94 -12.04
CA GLN A 553 -8.13 -13.98 -12.98
C GLN A 553 -8.64 -15.40 -13.24
N SER A 554 -7.76 -16.41 -13.15
CA SER A 554 -8.04 -17.78 -13.59
C SER A 554 -9.19 -18.43 -12.81
N ALA A 555 -9.18 -18.35 -11.47
CA ALA A 555 -10.21 -18.98 -10.63
C ALA A 555 -11.61 -18.40 -10.92
N CYS A 556 -11.74 -17.08 -11.01
CA CYS A 556 -13.01 -16.43 -11.33
C CYS A 556 -13.51 -16.79 -12.74
N GLN A 557 -12.60 -16.89 -13.71
CA GLN A 557 -12.94 -17.34 -15.06
C GLN A 557 -13.46 -18.78 -15.08
N TYR A 558 -12.82 -19.70 -14.36
CA TYR A 558 -13.33 -21.08 -14.24
C TYR A 558 -14.72 -21.14 -13.61
N LEU A 559 -14.95 -20.41 -12.51
CA LEU A 559 -16.27 -20.36 -11.86
C LEU A 559 -17.34 -19.77 -12.79
N TRP A 560 -16.99 -18.75 -13.57
CA TRP A 560 -17.88 -18.16 -14.57
C TRP A 560 -18.19 -19.13 -15.72
N VAL A 561 -17.18 -19.80 -16.29
CA VAL A 561 -17.37 -20.79 -17.36
C VAL A 561 -18.24 -21.95 -16.89
N VAL A 562 -17.96 -22.51 -15.71
CA VAL A 562 -18.78 -23.58 -15.12
C VAL A 562 -20.22 -23.10 -14.94
N SER A 563 -20.42 -21.91 -14.40
CA SER A 563 -21.77 -21.34 -14.24
C SER A 563 -22.47 -21.16 -15.60
N ALA A 564 -21.78 -20.65 -16.61
CA ALA A 564 -22.32 -20.50 -17.96
C ALA A 564 -22.68 -21.86 -18.60
N MET A 565 -21.84 -22.88 -18.44
CA MET A 565 -22.10 -24.23 -18.92
C MET A 565 -23.35 -24.84 -18.27
N VAL A 566 -23.48 -24.76 -16.94
CA VAL A 566 -24.66 -25.27 -16.22
C VAL A 566 -25.93 -24.57 -16.72
N SER A 567 -25.90 -23.23 -16.86
CA SER A 567 -27.03 -22.48 -17.41
C SER A 567 -27.38 -22.94 -18.83
N THR A 568 -26.37 -23.15 -19.67
CA THR A 568 -26.55 -23.55 -21.08
C THR A 568 -27.20 -24.92 -21.17
N PHE A 569 -26.72 -25.91 -20.42
CA PHE A 569 -27.33 -27.24 -20.38
C PHE A 569 -28.78 -27.21 -19.88
N LEU A 570 -29.06 -26.46 -18.80
CA LEU A 570 -30.42 -26.34 -18.29
C LEU A 570 -31.36 -25.66 -19.30
N VAL A 571 -30.89 -24.64 -20.03
CA VAL A 571 -31.67 -24.00 -21.12
C VAL A 571 -31.94 -24.99 -22.25
N VAL A 572 -30.95 -25.77 -22.69
CA VAL A 572 -31.14 -26.80 -23.74
C VAL A 572 -32.20 -27.82 -23.31
N VAL A 573 -32.11 -28.33 -22.07
CA VAL A 573 -33.11 -29.28 -21.55
C VAL A 573 -34.48 -28.64 -21.47
N TRP A 574 -34.57 -27.37 -21.04
CA TRP A 574 -35.83 -26.66 -20.95
C TRP A 574 -36.47 -26.42 -22.33
N VAL A 575 -35.67 -26.10 -23.36
CA VAL A 575 -36.13 -26.00 -24.75
C VAL A 575 -36.65 -27.34 -25.26
N LEU A 576 -35.98 -28.45 -24.94
CA LEU A 576 -36.48 -29.79 -25.28
C LEU A 576 -37.81 -30.09 -24.57
N VAL A 577 -37.91 -29.81 -23.27
CA VAL A 577 -39.16 -29.98 -22.50
C VAL A 577 -40.29 -29.15 -23.12
N LEU A 578 -40.02 -27.89 -23.50
CA LEU A 578 -40.99 -27.04 -24.21
C LEU A 578 -41.40 -27.62 -25.56
N ALA A 579 -40.44 -28.06 -26.37
CA ALA A 579 -40.72 -28.62 -27.69
C ALA A 579 -41.64 -29.85 -27.57
N TYR A 580 -41.34 -30.77 -26.64
CA TYR A 580 -42.21 -31.90 -26.34
C TYR A 580 -43.58 -31.46 -25.80
N SER A 581 -43.62 -30.44 -24.96
CA SER A 581 -44.88 -29.90 -24.44
C SER A 581 -45.76 -29.32 -25.56
N LEU A 582 -45.17 -28.62 -26.52
CA LEU A 582 -45.86 -28.08 -27.70
C LEU A 582 -46.32 -29.17 -28.66
N LEU A 583 -45.46 -30.15 -28.95
CA LEU A 583 -45.77 -31.32 -29.78
C LEU A 583 -46.94 -32.13 -29.20
N LEU A 584 -47.04 -32.19 -27.88
CA LEU A 584 -48.11 -32.88 -27.14
C LEU A 584 -49.31 -31.97 -26.83
N ARG A 585 -49.37 -30.75 -27.41
CA ARG A 585 -50.45 -29.76 -27.22
C ARG A 585 -50.75 -29.45 -25.75
N GLY A 586 -49.71 -29.38 -24.91
CA GLY A 586 -49.81 -29.07 -23.49
C GLY A 586 -50.35 -30.21 -22.60
N ARG A 587 -50.49 -31.44 -23.13
CA ARG A 587 -50.97 -32.61 -22.38
C ARG A 587 -49.88 -33.22 -21.49
N ILE A 588 -49.40 -32.45 -20.51
CA ILE A 588 -48.31 -32.81 -19.59
C ILE A 588 -48.76 -32.70 -18.13
N VAL A 589 -48.03 -33.36 -17.23
CA VAL A 589 -48.25 -33.19 -15.78
C VAL A 589 -47.48 -31.95 -15.30
N GLY A 590 -48.13 -30.78 -15.33
CA GLY A 590 -47.48 -29.50 -14.98
C GLY A 590 -46.83 -29.45 -13.59
N ARG A 591 -47.30 -30.25 -12.62
CA ARG A 591 -46.68 -30.37 -11.30
C ARG A 591 -45.22 -30.86 -11.35
N ASN A 592 -44.88 -31.68 -12.35
CA ASN A 592 -43.52 -32.20 -12.52
C ASN A 592 -42.54 -31.09 -12.94
N LEU A 593 -43.00 -30.03 -13.61
CA LEU A 593 -42.17 -28.90 -14.01
C LEU A 593 -41.59 -28.11 -12.82
N PHE A 594 -42.29 -28.07 -11.68
CA PHE A 594 -41.75 -27.44 -10.46
C PHE A 594 -40.55 -28.19 -9.87
N GLN A 595 -40.34 -29.44 -10.27
CA GLN A 595 -39.17 -30.24 -9.88
C GLN A 595 -38.05 -30.21 -10.91
N PHE A 596 -38.14 -29.31 -11.91
CA PHE A 596 -37.17 -29.19 -13.00
C PHE A 596 -35.73 -29.10 -12.51
N ASN A 597 -35.41 -28.10 -11.68
CA ASN A 597 -34.05 -27.90 -11.18
C ASN A 597 -33.53 -29.15 -10.43
N ARG A 598 -34.37 -29.73 -9.58
CA ARG A 598 -34.00 -30.87 -8.73
C ARG A 598 -33.77 -32.16 -9.53
N ILE A 599 -34.47 -32.37 -10.64
CA ILE A 599 -34.34 -33.56 -11.48
C ILE A 599 -33.34 -33.32 -12.61
N ALA A 600 -33.59 -32.32 -13.46
CA ALA A 600 -32.77 -32.05 -14.64
C ALA A 600 -31.32 -31.71 -14.27
N GLY A 601 -31.09 -30.96 -13.18
CA GLY A 601 -29.74 -30.67 -12.71
C GLY A 601 -28.95 -31.94 -12.37
N SER A 602 -29.53 -32.85 -11.59
CA SER A 602 -28.84 -34.11 -11.21
C SER A 602 -28.57 -35.03 -12.39
N VAL A 603 -29.40 -34.95 -13.44
CA VAL A 603 -29.39 -35.89 -14.57
C VAL A 603 -28.55 -35.41 -15.75
N TRP A 604 -28.63 -34.13 -16.08
CA TRP A 604 -28.03 -33.57 -17.29
C TRP A 604 -26.72 -32.82 -17.06
N VAL A 605 -26.45 -32.41 -15.82
CA VAL A 605 -25.29 -31.56 -15.50
C VAL A 605 -24.28 -32.31 -14.65
N GLY A 606 -24.73 -32.98 -13.59
CA GLY A 606 -23.86 -33.68 -12.63
C GLY A 606 -23.63 -32.89 -11.34
N ARG A 607 -23.39 -33.60 -10.25
CA ARG A 607 -23.38 -33.04 -8.88
C ARG A 607 -22.23 -32.08 -8.62
N PRO A 608 -20.98 -32.33 -9.07
CA PRO A 608 -19.84 -31.45 -8.81
C PRO A 608 -20.03 -30.07 -9.44
N LEU A 609 -20.55 -30.01 -10.68
CA LEU A 609 -20.81 -28.73 -11.37
C LEU A 609 -21.93 -27.94 -10.68
N LEU A 610 -22.96 -28.62 -10.17
CA LEU A 610 -24.02 -27.99 -9.36
C LEU A 610 -23.50 -27.49 -8.01
N LEU A 611 -22.61 -28.24 -7.34
CA LEU A 611 -21.95 -27.79 -6.12
C LEU A 611 -21.12 -26.55 -6.38
N VAL A 612 -20.29 -26.55 -7.43
CA VAL A 612 -19.47 -25.39 -7.80
C VAL A 612 -20.34 -24.17 -8.10
N ARG A 613 -21.46 -24.35 -8.81
CA ARG A 613 -22.41 -23.26 -9.07
C ARG A 613 -23.05 -22.73 -7.79
N GLY A 614 -23.52 -23.60 -6.90
CA GLY A 614 -24.09 -23.21 -5.61
C GLY A 614 -23.09 -22.54 -4.68
N MET A 615 -21.83 -23.01 -4.68
CA MET A 615 -20.73 -22.36 -3.97
C MET A 615 -20.45 -20.97 -4.54
N THR A 616 -20.47 -20.82 -5.86
CA THR A 616 -20.31 -19.52 -6.54
C THR A 616 -21.39 -18.52 -6.06
N ALA A 617 -22.63 -18.97 -5.89
CA ALA A 617 -23.69 -18.13 -5.35
C ALA A 617 -23.46 -17.74 -3.87
N ILE A 618 -22.97 -18.66 -3.02
CA ILE A 618 -22.59 -18.33 -1.63
C ILE A 618 -21.45 -17.30 -1.61
N ILE A 619 -20.46 -17.40 -2.50
CA ILE A 619 -19.38 -16.40 -2.64
C ILE A 619 -20.00 -15.04 -2.95
N LEU A 620 -20.90 -14.95 -3.93
CA LEU A 620 -21.55 -13.70 -4.29
C LEU A 620 -22.32 -13.09 -3.11
N LEU A 621 -23.11 -13.89 -2.38
CA LEU A 621 -23.86 -13.44 -1.19
C LEU A 621 -22.96 -13.02 -0.02
N SER A 622 -21.72 -13.51 -0.01
CA SER A 622 -20.71 -13.21 1.02
C SER A 622 -19.70 -12.16 0.57
N THR A 623 -19.90 -11.57 -0.61
CA THR A 623 -19.05 -10.54 -1.22
C THR A 623 -19.84 -9.23 -1.33
N SER A 624 -19.18 -8.11 -1.00
CA SER A 624 -19.77 -6.78 -1.04
C SER A 624 -20.08 -6.38 -2.49
N PRO A 625 -21.33 -5.97 -2.79
CA PRO A 625 -21.65 -5.44 -4.11
C PRO A 625 -21.15 -3.99 -4.21
N ILE A 626 -19.98 -3.84 -4.83
CA ILE A 626 -19.31 -2.55 -5.04
C ILE A 626 -19.33 -2.26 -6.54
N GLN A 627 -19.79 -1.08 -6.91
CA GLN A 627 -19.68 -0.56 -8.26
C GLN A 627 -18.57 0.48 -8.32
N PHE A 628 -17.83 0.51 -9.43
CA PHE A 628 -16.92 1.61 -9.74
C PHE A 628 -17.69 2.66 -10.55
N VAL A 629 -17.83 3.86 -10.00
CA VAL A 629 -18.61 4.96 -10.59
C VAL A 629 -17.73 6.19 -10.82
N THR A 630 -18.09 6.96 -11.83
CA THR A 630 -17.44 8.24 -12.16
C THR A 630 -18.46 9.37 -12.12
N ASN A 631 -18.32 10.26 -11.14
CA ASN A 631 -19.20 11.42 -10.97
C ASN A 631 -18.38 12.70 -11.18
N ASN A 632 -18.74 13.54 -12.15
CA ASN A 632 -18.05 14.80 -12.46
C ASN A 632 -16.51 14.67 -12.60
N GLY A 633 -16.04 13.58 -13.23
CA GLY A 633 -14.62 13.28 -13.42
C GLY A 633 -13.89 12.70 -12.20
N TYR A 634 -14.60 12.43 -11.10
CA TYR A 634 -14.09 11.73 -9.93
C TYR A 634 -14.48 10.26 -9.96
N ALA A 635 -13.48 9.40 -9.92
CA ALA A 635 -13.64 7.95 -9.80
C ALA A 635 -13.73 7.54 -8.32
N ARG A 636 -14.74 6.75 -7.98
CA ARG A 636 -14.88 6.16 -6.63
C ARG A 636 -15.58 4.82 -6.67
N PHE A 637 -15.52 4.14 -5.53
CA PHE A 637 -16.34 2.98 -5.27
C PHE A 637 -17.66 3.39 -4.63
N GLU A 638 -18.76 2.78 -5.06
CA GLU A 638 -20.09 2.98 -4.52
C GLU A 638 -20.66 1.66 -4.03
N PHE A 639 -21.26 1.68 -2.84
CA PHE A 639 -21.98 0.54 -2.32
C PHE A 639 -23.35 0.45 -3.00
N GLN A 640 -23.55 -0.55 -3.84
CA GLN A 640 -24.81 -0.75 -4.57
C GLN A 640 -25.44 -2.08 -4.16
N PRO A 641 -26.35 -2.11 -3.16
CA PRO A 641 -26.98 -3.34 -2.76
C PRO A 641 -27.76 -3.96 -3.92
N ARG A 642 -27.78 -5.29 -3.99
CA ARG A 642 -28.54 -6.04 -5.00
C ARG A 642 -30.02 -5.70 -4.88
N THR A 643 -30.69 -5.65 -6.03
CA THR A 643 -32.15 -5.53 -6.04
C THR A 643 -32.80 -6.76 -5.42
N PHE A 644 -34.03 -6.61 -4.93
CA PHE A 644 -34.76 -7.73 -4.32
C PHE A 644 -34.85 -8.95 -5.26
N ILE A 645 -35.03 -8.73 -6.57
CA ILE A 645 -35.10 -9.79 -7.58
C ILE A 645 -33.75 -10.49 -7.75
N GLU A 646 -32.65 -9.74 -7.84
CA GLU A 646 -31.30 -10.31 -7.93
C GLU A 646 -30.97 -11.14 -6.69
N THR A 647 -31.31 -10.66 -5.50
CA THR A 647 -31.16 -11.42 -4.25
C THR A 647 -31.97 -12.72 -4.29
N MET A 648 -33.22 -12.70 -4.77
CA MET A 648 -34.02 -13.92 -4.95
C MET A 648 -33.36 -14.93 -5.89
N VAL A 649 -32.82 -14.45 -7.02
CA VAL A 649 -32.14 -15.29 -8.02
C VAL A 649 -30.88 -15.90 -7.43
N VAL A 650 -29.96 -15.09 -6.88
CA VAL A 650 -28.68 -15.58 -6.32
C VAL A 650 -28.93 -16.51 -5.12
N SER A 651 -29.92 -16.21 -4.28
CA SER A 651 -30.33 -17.11 -3.19
C SER A 651 -30.86 -18.44 -3.73
N GLY A 652 -31.58 -18.43 -4.85
CA GLY A 652 -32.04 -19.63 -5.54
C GLY A 652 -30.89 -20.46 -6.10
N GLU A 653 -29.89 -19.80 -6.67
CA GLU A 653 -28.66 -20.44 -7.15
C GLU A 653 -27.87 -21.09 -6.01
N ALA A 654 -27.85 -20.51 -4.81
CA ALA A 654 -27.21 -21.15 -3.67
C ALA A 654 -27.87 -22.47 -3.25
N MET A 655 -29.14 -22.69 -3.60
CA MET A 655 -29.87 -23.92 -3.25
C MET A 655 -29.42 -25.15 -4.05
N TRP A 656 -28.56 -25.00 -5.08
CA TRP A 656 -27.95 -26.14 -5.76
C TRP A 656 -27.21 -27.07 -4.80
N ILE A 657 -26.55 -26.51 -3.77
CA ILE A 657 -25.90 -27.31 -2.71
C ILE A 657 -26.94 -28.15 -1.96
N THR A 658 -28.06 -27.55 -1.56
CA THR A 658 -29.16 -28.26 -0.89
C THR A 658 -29.79 -29.33 -1.80
N TYR A 659 -29.88 -29.10 -3.12
CA TYR A 659 -30.34 -30.13 -4.05
C TYR A 659 -29.39 -31.33 -4.09
N VAL A 660 -28.07 -31.10 -4.16
CA VAL A 660 -27.07 -32.16 -4.16
C VAL A 660 -27.04 -32.93 -2.84
N ILE A 661 -27.06 -32.24 -1.69
CA ILE A 661 -27.10 -32.91 -0.37
C ILE A 661 -28.35 -33.78 -0.27
N ASN A 662 -29.51 -33.26 -0.64
CA ASN A 662 -30.72 -34.06 -0.66
C ASN A 662 -30.56 -35.28 -1.58
N ASP A 663 -30.06 -35.12 -2.80
CA ASP A 663 -29.84 -36.23 -3.70
C ASP A 663 -28.91 -37.32 -3.11
N VAL A 664 -27.88 -36.95 -2.34
CA VAL A 664 -27.06 -37.92 -1.57
C VAL A 664 -27.87 -38.60 -0.46
N LEU A 665 -28.69 -37.84 0.27
CA LEU A 665 -29.55 -38.38 1.34
C LEU A 665 -30.61 -39.38 0.85
N LEU A 666 -30.92 -39.42 -0.46
CA LEU A 666 -31.84 -40.41 -1.04
C LEU A 666 -31.40 -41.84 -0.80
N VAL A 667 -30.08 -42.08 -0.73
CA VAL A 667 -29.50 -43.41 -0.45
C VAL A 667 -29.84 -43.86 0.97
N LEU A 668 -29.93 -42.92 1.91
CA LEU A 668 -30.13 -43.21 3.33
C LEU A 668 -31.61 -43.29 3.71
N ASN A 669 -32.47 -42.42 3.16
CA ASN A 669 -33.89 -42.37 3.55
C ASN A 669 -34.83 -41.97 2.40
N ARG A 670 -35.08 -42.92 1.50
CA ARG A 670 -35.92 -42.74 0.31
C ARG A 670 -37.39 -42.41 0.60
N HIS A 671 -37.94 -42.87 1.72
CA HIS A 671 -39.38 -42.73 2.03
C HIS A 671 -39.77 -41.35 2.57
N SER A 672 -38.93 -40.72 3.39
CA SER A 672 -39.28 -39.44 4.05
C SER A 672 -38.98 -38.23 3.16
N GLN A 673 -38.14 -38.42 2.16
CA GLN A 673 -37.52 -37.36 1.39
C GLN A 673 -38.40 -36.52 0.45
N PRO A 674 -39.44 -37.07 -0.21
CA PRO A 674 -40.35 -36.28 -1.02
C PRO A 674 -41.08 -35.18 -0.22
N HIS A 675 -41.21 -35.36 1.11
CA HIS A 675 -41.88 -34.41 1.99
C HIS A 675 -40.95 -33.32 2.54
N PHE A 676 -39.77 -33.67 3.07
CA PHE A 676 -38.91 -32.67 3.70
C PHE A 676 -38.04 -31.87 2.72
N ALA A 677 -37.64 -32.46 1.58
CA ALA A 677 -36.63 -31.84 0.73
C ALA A 677 -37.12 -30.54 0.02
N PRO A 678 -38.38 -30.43 -0.45
CA PRO A 678 -38.91 -29.15 -0.95
C PRO A 678 -39.02 -28.09 0.15
N ILE A 679 -39.39 -28.49 1.36
CA ILE A 679 -39.51 -27.60 2.53
C ILE A 679 -38.12 -27.06 2.91
N SER A 680 -37.10 -27.91 2.94
CA SER A 680 -35.73 -27.48 3.27
C SER A 680 -35.19 -26.46 2.28
N THR A 681 -35.47 -26.62 0.98
CA THR A 681 -35.03 -25.68 -0.06
C THR A 681 -35.80 -24.37 -0.02
N TRP A 682 -37.10 -24.41 0.27
CA TRP A 682 -37.90 -23.20 0.42
C TRP A 682 -37.49 -22.40 1.66
N LEU A 683 -37.30 -23.07 2.81
CA LEU A 683 -36.83 -22.45 4.04
C LEU A 683 -35.43 -21.84 3.87
N GLY A 684 -34.49 -22.59 3.28
CA GLY A 684 -33.14 -22.11 3.01
C GLY A 684 -33.15 -20.89 2.09
N TRP A 685 -33.90 -20.95 0.98
CA TRP A 685 -34.05 -19.83 0.06
C TRP A 685 -34.65 -18.60 0.74
N PHE A 686 -35.72 -18.78 1.51
CA PHE A 686 -36.39 -17.68 2.22
C PHE A 686 -35.47 -17.00 3.24
N LEU A 687 -34.72 -17.78 4.03
CA LEU A 687 -33.74 -17.23 4.98
C LEU A 687 -32.61 -16.49 4.27
N TYR A 688 -32.10 -17.02 3.16
CA TYR A 688 -31.07 -16.35 2.36
C TYR A 688 -31.55 -15.00 1.83
N VAL A 689 -32.77 -14.94 1.28
CA VAL A 689 -33.36 -13.70 0.78
C VAL A 689 -33.51 -12.68 1.91
N ILE A 690 -33.98 -13.08 3.09
CA ILE A 690 -34.10 -12.18 4.24
C ILE A 690 -32.73 -11.65 4.68
N ILE A 691 -31.74 -12.52 4.84
CA ILE A 691 -30.42 -12.14 5.35
C ILE A 691 -29.73 -11.18 4.37
N ASP A 692 -29.75 -11.48 3.07
CA ASP A 692 -29.09 -10.65 2.06
C ASP A 692 -29.82 -9.31 1.85
N ALA A 693 -31.17 -9.30 1.87
CA ALA A 693 -31.95 -8.08 1.71
C ALA A 693 -31.92 -7.17 2.96
N SER A 694 -31.92 -7.74 4.17
CA SER A 694 -31.91 -6.96 5.42
C SER A 694 -30.52 -6.48 5.81
N SER A 695 -29.48 -7.25 5.50
CA SER A 695 -28.10 -6.95 5.89
C SER A 695 -27.12 -7.37 4.79
N PRO A 696 -27.06 -6.66 3.64
CA PRO A 696 -26.06 -6.92 2.61
C PRO A 696 -24.64 -6.67 3.16
N TYR A 697 -23.67 -7.49 2.77
CA TYR A 697 -22.30 -7.37 3.24
C TYR A 697 -21.65 -6.09 2.69
N LYS A 698 -21.02 -5.30 3.56
CA LYS A 698 -20.29 -4.07 3.20
C LYS A 698 -18.79 -4.32 3.26
N VAL A 699 -18.04 -3.71 2.37
CA VAL A 699 -16.56 -3.79 2.37
C VAL A 699 -15.99 -3.22 3.65
N GLU A 700 -15.12 -3.99 4.30
CA GLU A 700 -14.36 -3.53 5.45
C GLU A 700 -12.94 -3.17 5.02
N THR A 701 -12.50 -1.97 5.38
CA THR A 701 -11.14 -1.52 5.09
C THR A 701 -10.45 -1.05 6.35
N ASN A 702 -9.23 -1.54 6.55
CA ASN A 702 -8.37 -1.15 7.65
C ASN A 702 -7.02 -0.71 7.09
N ILE A 703 -6.62 0.54 7.37
CA ILE A 703 -5.32 1.08 7.02
C ILE A 703 -4.49 1.08 8.30
N ASP A 704 -3.47 0.23 8.33
CA ASP A 704 -2.53 0.07 9.44
C ASP A 704 -1.17 -0.23 8.78
N ARG A 705 -0.50 0.84 8.33
CA ARG A 705 0.73 0.72 7.56
C ARG A 705 1.85 0.27 8.49
N LYS A 706 2.35 -0.94 8.27
CA LYS A 706 3.52 -1.49 8.96
C LYS A 706 4.67 -1.62 7.99
N CYS A 707 5.80 -1.03 8.32
CA CYS A 707 7.00 -1.05 7.49
C CYS A 707 8.17 -1.73 8.22
N VAL A 708 9.02 -2.38 7.44
CA VAL A 708 10.34 -2.86 7.84
C VAL A 708 11.37 -2.05 7.05
N ILE A 709 12.26 -1.37 7.76
CA ILE A 709 13.30 -0.53 7.17
C ILE A 709 14.59 -1.35 7.09
N ASN A 710 15.07 -1.62 5.88
CA ASN A 710 16.39 -2.20 5.68
C ASN A 710 17.39 -1.08 5.40
N VAL A 711 18.11 -0.65 6.44
CA VAL A 711 19.07 0.47 6.34
C VAL A 711 20.27 0.11 5.45
N SER A 712 20.85 -1.08 5.63
CA SER A 712 22.00 -1.56 4.84
C SER A 712 21.64 -1.72 3.34
N GLY A 713 20.47 -2.31 3.05
CA GLY A 713 19.97 -2.50 1.69
C GLY A 713 19.34 -1.26 1.05
N ARG A 714 19.15 -0.17 1.82
CA ARG A 714 18.48 1.07 1.40
C ARG A 714 17.08 0.81 0.80
N GLN A 715 16.33 -0.07 1.46
CA GLN A 715 15.03 -0.55 1.00
C GLN A 715 14.01 -0.47 2.12
N VAL A 716 12.80 -0.05 1.77
CA VAL A 716 11.63 -0.05 2.64
C VAL A 716 10.64 -1.11 2.15
N ALA A 717 10.15 -1.96 3.05
CA ALA A 717 9.09 -2.92 2.75
C ALA A 717 7.89 -2.65 3.64
N CYS A 718 6.71 -2.37 3.07
CA CYS A 718 5.51 -2.00 3.83
C CYS A 718 4.28 -2.82 3.44
N VAL A 719 3.42 -3.08 4.41
CA VAL A 719 2.04 -3.53 4.21
C VAL A 719 1.12 -2.41 4.69
N SER A 720 0.40 -1.75 3.78
CA SER A 720 -0.37 -0.52 4.10
C SER A 720 -1.68 -0.81 4.83
N GLY A 721 -2.26 -1.99 4.62
CA GLY A 721 -3.57 -2.30 5.15
C GLY A 721 -4.22 -3.51 4.52
N THR A 722 -5.48 -3.73 4.90
CA THR A 722 -6.32 -4.85 4.48
C THR A 722 -7.66 -4.35 3.95
N VAL A 723 -8.10 -4.92 2.83
CA VAL A 723 -9.41 -4.67 2.21
C VAL A 723 -10.15 -6.00 2.15
N LYS A 724 -11.19 -6.16 2.97
CA LYS A 724 -12.01 -7.36 2.98
C LYS A 724 -13.24 -7.14 2.11
N ILE A 725 -13.17 -7.64 0.87
CA ILE A 725 -14.27 -7.54 -0.09
C ILE A 725 -15.33 -8.63 0.17
N GLY A 726 -14.95 -9.73 0.81
CA GLY A 726 -15.89 -10.74 1.29
C GLY A 726 -15.54 -11.25 2.69
N ASP A 727 -16.48 -11.99 3.27
CA ASP A 727 -16.35 -12.53 4.63
C ASP A 727 -16.59 -14.05 4.68
N LEU A 728 -15.63 -14.76 5.25
CA LEU A 728 -15.67 -16.20 5.43
C LEU A 728 -16.71 -16.60 6.47
N HIS A 729 -16.92 -15.80 7.53
CA HIS A 729 -17.91 -16.14 8.56
C HIS A 729 -19.33 -16.12 8.00
N ARG A 730 -19.66 -15.16 7.15
CA ARG A 730 -20.91 -15.08 6.40
C ARG A 730 -21.08 -16.26 5.44
N ALA A 731 -20.03 -16.64 4.70
CA ALA A 731 -20.07 -17.81 3.83
C ALA A 731 -20.33 -19.11 4.60
N MET A 732 -19.65 -19.29 5.74
CA MET A 732 -19.87 -20.43 6.64
C MET A 732 -21.27 -20.42 7.25
N CYS A 733 -21.77 -19.25 7.66
CA CYS A 733 -23.12 -19.09 8.19
C CYS A 733 -24.17 -19.57 7.18
N PHE A 734 -24.04 -19.13 5.92
CA PHE A 734 -24.89 -19.60 4.83
C PHE A 734 -24.82 -21.13 4.66
N ALA A 735 -23.63 -21.73 4.63
CA ALA A 735 -23.48 -23.19 4.56
C ALA A 735 -24.16 -23.92 5.75
N VAL A 736 -24.00 -23.40 6.97
CA VAL A 736 -24.64 -23.94 8.19
C VAL A 736 -26.17 -23.82 8.11
N ILE A 737 -26.70 -22.70 7.61
CA ILE A 737 -28.14 -22.50 7.43
C ILE A 737 -28.72 -23.58 6.51
N GLN A 738 -28.04 -23.96 5.42
CA GLN A 738 -28.54 -25.02 4.54
C GLN A 738 -28.68 -26.35 5.28
N ILE A 739 -27.65 -26.75 6.04
CA ILE A 739 -27.64 -27.99 6.82
C ILE A 739 -28.75 -27.94 7.89
N ALA A 740 -28.86 -26.82 8.61
CA ALA A 740 -29.89 -26.63 9.63
C ALA A 740 -31.31 -26.71 9.05
N CYS A 741 -31.56 -26.12 7.88
CA CYS A 741 -32.85 -26.21 7.19
C CYS A 741 -33.20 -27.64 6.78
N ILE A 742 -32.21 -28.42 6.31
CA ILE A 742 -32.40 -29.84 5.97
C ILE A 742 -32.80 -30.64 7.22
N ILE A 743 -32.06 -30.45 8.33
CA ILE A 743 -32.32 -31.14 9.59
C ILE A 743 -33.69 -30.76 10.16
N ALA A 744 -34.01 -29.46 10.20
CA ALA A 744 -35.29 -28.97 10.70
C ALA A 744 -36.46 -29.49 9.86
N ALA A 745 -36.37 -29.42 8.53
CA ALA A 745 -37.40 -29.96 7.65
C ALA A 745 -37.57 -31.48 7.82
N TYR A 746 -36.48 -32.23 8.01
CA TYR A 746 -36.53 -33.66 8.27
C TYR A 746 -37.29 -33.99 9.56
N PHE A 747 -36.98 -33.31 10.66
CA PHE A 747 -37.70 -33.50 11.93
C PHE A 747 -39.16 -33.10 11.84
N LEU A 748 -39.48 -31.98 11.17
CA LEU A 748 -40.86 -31.55 10.93
C LEU A 748 -41.65 -32.60 10.14
N ALA A 749 -41.05 -33.17 9.08
CA ALA A 749 -41.69 -34.23 8.31
C ALA A 749 -41.91 -35.50 9.14
N LYS A 750 -40.93 -35.90 9.97
CA LYS A 750 -41.08 -37.06 10.87
C LYS A 750 -42.14 -36.84 11.95
N LEU A 751 -42.19 -35.65 12.53
CA LEU A 751 -43.18 -35.27 13.52
C LEU A 751 -44.58 -35.27 12.89
N TRP A 752 -44.72 -34.74 11.68
CA TRP A 752 -45.95 -34.76 10.91
C TRP A 752 -46.43 -36.18 10.58
N ASP A 753 -45.52 -37.06 10.14
CA ASP A 753 -45.82 -38.47 9.88
C ASP A 753 -46.24 -39.21 11.16
N HIS A 754 -45.63 -38.88 12.29
CA HIS A 754 -45.99 -39.42 13.61
C HIS A 754 -47.41 -39.00 14.02
N PHE A 755 -47.76 -37.72 13.86
CA PHE A 755 -49.10 -37.21 14.19
C PHE A 755 -50.18 -37.70 13.22
N GLN A 756 -49.86 -37.90 11.93
CA GLN A 756 -50.82 -38.42 10.95
C GLN A 756 -51.00 -39.95 10.97
N LYS A 757 -50.29 -40.70 11.83
CA LYS A 757 -50.32 -42.17 11.90
C LYS A 757 -50.21 -42.85 10.52
N ARG A 758 -49.41 -42.28 9.61
CA ARG A 758 -49.25 -42.86 8.27
C ARG A 758 -48.59 -44.22 8.40
N ARG A 759 -49.24 -45.27 7.87
CA ARG A 759 -48.64 -46.60 7.72
C ARG A 759 -47.37 -46.47 6.85
N PRO A 760 -46.30 -47.23 7.10
CA PRO A 760 -45.15 -47.25 6.20
C PRO A 760 -45.65 -47.53 4.78
N GLY A 761 -45.41 -46.58 3.87
CA GLY A 761 -45.81 -46.73 2.47
C GLY A 761 -45.21 -48.01 1.89
N SER A 762 -45.95 -48.69 1.01
CA SER A 762 -45.46 -49.83 0.23
C SER A 762 -44.07 -49.54 -0.34
N SER A 763 -43.19 -50.54 -0.39
CA SER A 763 -41.85 -50.40 -0.94
C SER A 763 -41.92 -49.69 -2.30
N ILE A 764 -41.27 -48.53 -2.41
CA ILE A 764 -41.16 -47.84 -3.69
C ILE A 764 -40.15 -48.65 -4.50
N ASN A 765 -40.63 -49.65 -5.22
CA ASN A 765 -39.82 -50.42 -6.16
C ASN A 765 -39.32 -49.45 -7.23
N GLY A 766 -38.02 -49.18 -7.24
CA GLY A 766 -37.41 -48.29 -8.23
C GLY A 766 -37.41 -48.94 -9.62
N HIS A 767 -37.38 -48.13 -10.68
CA HIS A 767 -37.16 -48.60 -12.05
C HIS A 767 -35.69 -48.38 -12.44
N LEU A 768 -35.05 -49.32 -13.16
CA LEU A 768 -33.62 -49.19 -13.51
C LEU A 768 -33.31 -48.00 -14.44
N LEU A 769 -34.23 -47.65 -15.36
CA LEU A 769 -34.08 -46.50 -16.28
C LEU A 769 -34.34 -45.12 -15.62
N LEU A 770 -34.90 -45.08 -14.40
CA LEU A 770 -35.21 -43.81 -13.72
C LEU A 770 -34.18 -43.53 -12.62
N SER A 771 -33.59 -42.35 -12.66
CA SER A 771 -32.67 -41.89 -11.62
C SER A 771 -33.36 -41.80 -10.24
N GLY A 772 -32.59 -41.97 -9.16
CA GLY A 772 -33.10 -41.90 -7.79
C GLY A 772 -33.94 -40.64 -7.52
N THR A 773 -33.48 -39.47 -7.98
CA THR A 773 -34.21 -38.19 -7.92
C THR A 773 -35.56 -38.24 -8.63
N ALA A 774 -35.60 -38.75 -9.86
CA ALA A 774 -36.82 -38.93 -10.65
C ALA A 774 -37.81 -39.88 -9.93
N THR A 775 -37.31 -40.97 -9.35
CA THR A 775 -38.18 -41.89 -8.59
C THR A 775 -38.74 -41.30 -7.31
N ALA A 776 -38.08 -40.31 -6.69
CA ALA A 776 -38.52 -39.72 -5.44
C ALA A 776 -39.43 -38.49 -5.65
N PHE A 777 -39.16 -37.67 -6.67
CA PHE A 777 -39.79 -36.35 -6.80
C PHE A 777 -40.82 -36.22 -7.94
N LEU A 778 -40.86 -37.14 -8.91
CA LEU A 778 -41.89 -37.11 -9.95
C LEU A 778 -43.24 -37.54 -9.40
N ASN A 779 -44.28 -36.82 -9.81
CA ASN A 779 -45.64 -37.30 -9.70
C ASN A 779 -45.90 -38.30 -10.82
N LYS A 780 -46.21 -39.54 -10.45
CA LYS A 780 -46.36 -40.68 -11.36
C LYS A 780 -47.82 -41.12 -11.37
N GLY A 781 -48.33 -41.44 -12.55
CA GLY A 781 -49.58 -42.20 -12.65
C GLY A 781 -49.31 -43.69 -12.48
N PHE A 782 -50.38 -44.45 -12.22
CA PHE A 782 -50.33 -45.91 -12.14
C PHE A 782 -51.22 -46.49 -13.24
N ALA A 783 -50.66 -47.40 -14.04
CA ALA A 783 -51.43 -48.20 -14.99
C ALA A 783 -52.13 -49.37 -14.28
N HIS A 784 -53.05 -50.06 -14.97
CA HIS A 784 -53.88 -51.14 -14.41
C HIS A 784 -53.10 -52.30 -13.76
N HIS A 785 -51.84 -52.53 -14.15
CA HIS A 785 -50.96 -53.57 -13.60
C HIS A 785 -49.89 -53.05 -12.63
N GLY A 786 -50.01 -51.81 -12.14
CA GLY A 786 -49.07 -51.23 -11.16
C GLY A 786 -47.79 -50.63 -11.76
N GLU A 787 -47.72 -50.51 -13.09
CA GLU A 787 -46.64 -49.86 -13.84
C GLU A 787 -46.70 -48.34 -13.67
N TRP A 788 -45.54 -47.67 -13.68
CA TRP A 788 -45.48 -46.22 -13.58
C TRP A 788 -45.69 -45.57 -14.95
N THR A 789 -46.62 -44.61 -15.03
CA THR A 789 -46.84 -43.82 -16.24
C THR A 789 -46.26 -42.42 -16.08
N ILE A 790 -45.39 -42.00 -17.00
CA ILE A 790 -44.73 -40.68 -16.99
C ILE A 790 -44.96 -40.00 -18.34
N ASP A 791 -45.27 -38.70 -18.32
CA ASP A 791 -45.42 -37.93 -19.56
C ASP A 791 -44.09 -37.72 -20.27
N ARG A 792 -44.13 -37.68 -21.61
CA ARG A 792 -42.93 -37.62 -22.45
C ARG A 792 -42.09 -36.35 -22.21
N ALA A 793 -42.68 -35.25 -21.75
CA ALA A 793 -41.93 -34.04 -21.39
C ALA A 793 -41.17 -34.23 -20.05
N SER A 794 -41.78 -34.89 -19.06
CA SER A 794 -41.11 -35.33 -17.83
C SER A 794 -40.03 -36.39 -18.09
N CYS A 795 -40.18 -37.24 -19.12
CA CYS A 795 -39.13 -38.16 -19.56
C CYS A 795 -37.86 -37.41 -20.00
N VAL A 796 -37.98 -36.29 -20.72
CA VAL A 796 -36.84 -35.43 -21.09
C VAL A 796 -36.11 -34.92 -19.85
N MET A 797 -36.85 -34.48 -18.82
CA MET A 797 -36.23 -34.09 -17.54
C MET A 797 -35.44 -35.23 -16.89
N CYS A 798 -35.89 -36.47 -17.10
CA CYS A 798 -35.22 -37.69 -16.65
C CYS A 798 -34.09 -38.15 -17.58
N GLY A 799 -33.74 -37.42 -18.63
CA GLY A 799 -32.69 -37.84 -19.58
C GLY A 799 -33.14 -38.94 -20.54
N LEU A 800 -34.45 -39.13 -20.69
CA LEU A 800 -35.06 -40.12 -21.57
C LEU A 800 -35.72 -39.39 -22.77
N LEU A 801 -35.16 -39.57 -23.96
CA LEU A 801 -35.69 -38.99 -25.20
C LEU A 801 -36.60 -40.00 -25.89
N THR A 802 -37.88 -39.67 -26.04
CA THR A 802 -38.88 -40.61 -26.57
C THR A 802 -39.20 -40.29 -28.03
N TYR A 803 -39.01 -41.25 -28.94
CA TYR A 803 -39.42 -41.15 -30.34
C TYR A 803 -40.21 -42.38 -30.76
N ARG A 804 -41.51 -42.22 -31.01
CA ARG A 804 -42.46 -43.33 -31.28
C ARG A 804 -42.36 -44.41 -30.21
N ASP A 805 -42.00 -45.63 -30.60
CA ASP A 805 -41.84 -46.81 -29.74
C ASP A 805 -40.43 -46.91 -29.13
N TYR A 806 -39.57 -45.91 -29.31
CA TYR A 806 -38.21 -45.94 -28.79
C TYR A 806 -38.01 -44.91 -27.67
N VAL A 807 -37.32 -45.33 -26.61
CA VAL A 807 -36.83 -44.47 -25.53
C VAL A 807 -35.32 -44.55 -25.53
N PHE A 808 -34.67 -43.44 -25.86
CA PHE A 808 -33.23 -43.31 -25.76
C PHE A 808 -32.86 -42.76 -24.38
N ASP A 809 -32.20 -43.59 -23.57
CA ASP A 809 -31.63 -43.20 -22.30
C ASP A 809 -30.26 -42.57 -22.51
N LEU A 810 -30.20 -41.25 -22.34
CA LEU A 810 -29.00 -40.45 -22.56
C LEU A 810 -27.93 -40.70 -21.47
N LYS A 811 -28.31 -41.22 -20.30
CA LYS A 811 -27.37 -41.52 -19.21
C LYS A 811 -26.67 -42.85 -19.42
N LEU A 812 -27.44 -43.86 -19.81
CA LEU A 812 -26.93 -45.22 -20.03
C LEU A 812 -26.48 -45.44 -21.49
N TRP A 813 -26.75 -44.49 -22.39
CA TRP A 813 -26.55 -44.62 -23.83
C TRP A 813 -27.24 -45.87 -24.41
N LEU A 814 -28.46 -46.13 -23.95
CA LEU A 814 -29.26 -47.30 -24.34
C LEU A 814 -30.50 -46.87 -25.12
N LEU A 815 -30.77 -47.54 -26.23
CA LEU A 815 -32.04 -47.44 -26.94
C LEU A 815 -32.93 -48.60 -26.51
N VAL A 816 -34.03 -48.29 -25.84
CA VAL A 816 -35.01 -49.27 -25.36
C VAL A 816 -36.24 -49.18 -26.25
N GLU A 817 -36.66 -50.32 -26.80
CA GLU A 817 -37.93 -50.43 -27.52
C GLU A 817 -39.07 -50.67 -26.51
N GLU A 818 -40.06 -49.80 -26.53
CA GLU A 818 -41.25 -49.82 -25.71
C GLU A 818 -42.46 -49.80 -26.63
N LYS A 819 -43.07 -50.97 -26.82
CA LYS A 819 -44.26 -51.14 -27.67
C LYS A 819 -45.42 -50.31 -27.11
N ASP A 820 -46.05 -49.48 -27.95
CA ASP A 820 -47.21 -48.67 -27.56
C ASP A 820 -48.29 -49.55 -26.96
N THR A 821 -48.68 -49.25 -25.72
CA THR A 821 -49.83 -49.87 -25.05
C THR A 821 -51.05 -48.98 -25.29
N ASP A 822 -52.07 -49.52 -25.98
CA ASP A 822 -53.28 -48.80 -26.45
C ASP A 822 -54.15 -48.17 -25.35
N HIS A 823 -53.76 -48.25 -24.08
CA HIS A 823 -54.59 -47.90 -22.92
C HIS A 823 -53.95 -46.87 -21.97
N VAL A 824 -52.91 -46.14 -22.39
CA VAL A 824 -52.23 -45.17 -21.52
C VAL A 824 -52.66 -43.72 -21.84
N LYS A 825 -53.07 -43.00 -20.79
CA LYS A 825 -53.52 -41.59 -20.88
C LYS A 825 -52.48 -40.72 -21.59
N TRP A 826 -52.89 -40.03 -22.66
CA TRP A 826 -52.08 -39.06 -23.42
C TRP A 826 -50.78 -39.61 -24.04
N GLY A 827 -50.66 -40.92 -24.26
CA GLY A 827 -49.44 -41.53 -24.82
C GLY A 827 -48.22 -41.40 -23.89
N MET A 828 -48.47 -41.34 -22.57
CA MET A 828 -47.42 -41.43 -21.54
C MET A 828 -46.64 -42.74 -21.69
N LYS A 829 -45.35 -42.71 -21.33
CA LYS A 829 -44.52 -43.91 -21.33
C LYS A 829 -44.69 -44.68 -20.03
N THR A 830 -44.69 -46.00 -20.15
CA THR A 830 -44.89 -47.00 -19.12
C THR A 830 -43.56 -47.60 -18.69
N PHE A 831 -43.33 -47.60 -17.39
CA PHE A 831 -42.12 -48.13 -16.77
C PHE A 831 -42.54 -49.29 -15.85
N PRO A 832 -42.44 -50.55 -16.32
CA PRO A 832 -42.85 -51.72 -15.55
C PRO A 832 -41.91 -51.96 -14.37
N GLN A 833 -42.42 -52.46 -13.24
CA GLN A 833 -41.55 -52.72 -12.09
C GLN A 833 -40.50 -53.79 -12.44
N PRO A 834 -39.23 -53.62 -12.03
CA PRO A 834 -38.21 -54.64 -12.30
C PRO A 834 -38.55 -55.92 -11.56
N ASP A 835 -38.74 -57.01 -12.29
CA ASP A 835 -38.92 -58.33 -11.72
C ASP A 835 -37.54 -58.90 -11.36
N LEU A 836 -37.12 -58.71 -10.10
CA LEU A 836 -35.90 -59.28 -9.54
C LEU A 836 -36.10 -60.72 -9.06
N ASN A 837 -37.05 -61.45 -9.66
CA ASN A 837 -37.11 -62.90 -9.53
C ASN A 837 -35.78 -63.47 -10.04
N VAL A 838 -34.85 -63.72 -9.12
CA VAL A 838 -33.73 -64.65 -9.31
C VAL A 838 -34.38 -66.01 -9.51
N GLY A 839 -34.79 -66.27 -10.75
CA GLY A 839 -35.26 -67.55 -11.20
C GLY A 839 -34.20 -68.57 -10.87
N SER A 840 -34.54 -69.43 -9.91
CA SER A 840 -33.87 -70.68 -9.60
C SER A 840 -33.79 -71.54 -10.87
N GLU A 841 -32.77 -71.32 -11.70
CA GLU A 841 -32.25 -72.29 -12.64
C GLU A 841 -30.73 -72.37 -12.52
N SER A 842 -30.25 -72.78 -11.34
CA SER A 842 -29.01 -73.54 -11.27
C SER A 842 -29.20 -74.69 -10.30
N LYS A 843 -28.93 -75.91 -10.79
CA LYS A 843 -29.02 -77.16 -10.02
C LYS A 843 -28.24 -76.99 -8.70
N PRO A 844 -28.78 -77.45 -7.56
CA PRO A 844 -28.08 -77.33 -6.30
C PRO A 844 -26.82 -78.21 -6.33
N VAL A 845 -25.65 -77.57 -6.37
CA VAL A 845 -24.42 -78.21 -5.89
C VAL A 845 -24.50 -78.15 -4.36
N ALA A 846 -24.51 -79.32 -3.73
CA ALA A 846 -24.47 -79.43 -2.29
C ALA A 846 -23.17 -78.78 -1.76
N VAL A 847 -23.31 -77.69 -1.00
CA VAL A 847 -22.21 -77.09 -0.23
C VAL A 847 -22.49 -77.32 1.25
N SER A 848 -21.49 -77.90 1.90
CA SER A 848 -21.43 -78.32 3.30
C SER A 848 -21.68 -77.16 4.30
N PRO A 849 -22.30 -77.42 5.47
CA PRO A 849 -22.64 -76.39 6.44
C PRO A 849 -21.46 -76.07 7.36
N HIS A 850 -20.50 -75.29 6.89
CA HIS A 850 -19.61 -74.54 7.77
C HIS A 850 -18.99 -73.37 7.00
N ASP A 851 -19.66 -72.22 7.03
CA ASP A 851 -18.98 -70.93 7.07
C ASP A 851 -19.97 -69.83 7.42
N ASN A 852 -19.56 -68.93 8.31
CA ASN A 852 -20.40 -67.92 8.93
C ASN A 852 -20.12 -66.57 8.21
N PRO A 853 -20.87 -66.14 7.17
CA PRO A 853 -20.45 -65.05 6.30
C PRO A 853 -21.16 -63.75 6.69
N LYS A 854 -21.17 -63.41 7.99
CA LYS A 854 -21.89 -62.20 8.48
C LYS A 854 -20.98 -60.96 8.60
N ARG A 855 -19.66 -61.11 8.77
CA ARG A 855 -18.74 -59.97 8.92
C ARG A 855 -18.13 -59.50 7.60
N LEU A 856 -17.69 -60.41 6.73
CA LEU A 856 -17.08 -60.06 5.43
C LEU A 856 -18.09 -59.37 4.50
N ASN A 857 -19.33 -59.86 4.44
CA ASN A 857 -20.40 -59.25 3.65
C ASN A 857 -20.80 -57.85 4.16
N ARG A 858 -20.74 -57.61 5.48
CA ARG A 858 -20.97 -56.26 6.04
C ARG A 858 -19.81 -55.32 5.74
N ALA A 859 -18.57 -55.78 5.82
CA ALA A 859 -17.40 -54.99 5.45
C ALA A 859 -17.40 -54.64 3.96
N MET A 860 -17.72 -55.60 3.07
CA MET A 860 -17.88 -55.35 1.65
C MET A 860 -19.07 -54.42 1.34
N ALA A 861 -20.17 -54.51 2.07
CA ALA A 861 -21.28 -53.56 1.93
C ALA A 861 -20.88 -52.14 2.36
N VAL A 862 -20.07 -51.99 3.42
CA VAL A 862 -19.54 -50.69 3.85
C VAL A 862 -18.52 -50.16 2.84
N VAL A 863 -17.63 -50.99 2.31
CA VAL A 863 -16.68 -50.60 1.25
C VAL A 863 -17.41 -50.26 -0.05
N GLY A 864 -18.43 -51.01 -0.42
CA GLY A 864 -19.30 -50.71 -1.56
C GLY A 864 -20.10 -49.42 -1.35
N LEU A 865 -20.57 -49.14 -0.13
CA LEU A 865 -21.19 -47.86 0.24
C LEU A 865 -20.19 -46.71 0.15
N LEU A 866 -18.96 -46.91 0.65
CA LEU A 866 -17.88 -45.91 0.56
C LEU A 866 -17.48 -45.65 -0.88
N TYR A 867 -17.39 -46.69 -1.72
CA TYR A 867 -17.16 -46.58 -3.15
C TYR A 867 -18.29 -45.83 -3.85
N MET A 868 -19.56 -46.18 -3.57
CA MET A 868 -20.71 -45.44 -4.11
C MET A 868 -20.72 -43.99 -3.65
N CYS A 869 -20.46 -43.72 -2.36
CA CYS A 869 -20.34 -42.35 -1.86
C CYS A 869 -19.18 -41.60 -2.53
N ALA A 870 -18.03 -42.23 -2.73
CA ALA A 870 -16.87 -41.63 -3.41
C ALA A 870 -17.16 -41.37 -4.89
N SER A 871 -17.82 -42.29 -5.59
CA SER A 871 -18.26 -42.12 -6.98
C SER A 871 -19.36 -41.06 -7.12
N ILE A 872 -20.26 -40.93 -6.14
CA ILE A 872 -21.30 -39.89 -6.08
C ILE A 872 -20.73 -38.51 -5.76
N VAL A 873 -19.61 -38.45 -5.05
CA VAL A 873 -18.88 -37.19 -4.80
C VAL A 873 -17.97 -36.84 -5.98
N GLY A 874 -17.45 -37.83 -6.71
CA GLY A 874 -16.57 -37.66 -7.86
C GLY A 874 -17.25 -37.48 -9.23
N SER A 875 -18.53 -37.84 -9.35
CA SER A 875 -19.39 -37.68 -10.55
C SER A 875 -20.53 -36.72 -10.30
#